data_AF-A0A4Y9S7S3-F1
#
_entry.id   AF-A0A4Y9S7S3-F1
#
_cell.length_a   1.000
_cell.length_b   1.000
_cell.length_c   1.000
_cell.angle_alpha   90.00
_cell.angle_beta   90.00
_cell.angle_gamma   90.00
#
_symmetry.space_group_name_H-M   'P 1'
#
loop_
_entity.id
_entity.type
_entity.pdbx_description
1 polymer ?
#
loop_
_entity_poly.entity_id
_entity_poly.type
_entity_poly.pdbx_seq_one_letter_code
_entity_poly.pdbx_strand_id
1 'polypeptide(L)'
;MKIGLRILLGYFLIVGLAGFFLLTVFVEEVKPGVRGTLEDTLADTANLLAVMVTDDVKRGIPNSELLARVQAYAGRRISARIGGSGKDKLDYRITITDARGIVTFDSAGTAIGADYSRWNDVYLTLRGKYGARSTRETPDDEASTVMHVAAPILDGQRIIGVLTVAKPIRTVQPFIERSQATILRVGMVLLTLSLAIGIAFALWLSLNLRKLTRYAADVQAGRKAELPTLGDDEIGLLGRTLDAMRHKLEGKEYAEELMHTLAHELKSPIAAIQGAAELMGEDMPDAERHRFLANILEQNGRQQQLIERMLELVRVEKQQRLAVVTEVDLPALLRQALDDAALRLAARRITVQADLHPAAVQGDALLLRQAVGNLLDNALDFAPPGSTLWLTCAQRAQRAVIELRDQGPGIPDFAMQRVFDRFYSLPRPDGARSTGLGLPFVREVCTLHSGEVTLANAEQGGAAARVDLPAAGAPPGAATGAAPGFTPASPAPHKPHPARTAPRDTAVPPPAGTPQETRMQKALFFKVCFIIAVMAGIGISLLIIGGTIGERERYHDEAVRSIAADSVEPQTVIGPVIVIPVSEDYDEKVEGRVERRTRTSYQLVYPTTLKINGAMDTDKRYRGLHQVLVFSGQYAFSGDFDLPSREEILAGYGKTQASIGNPFAVLHIADVRGIRNTPVLKLDTLSAEFEQGTQLDALPRGLHANLDGLDLARRAHQAFSFNLNLDGIESQSFVPVGKNNQVAVRSQWPHPQFTGRFLPAPRDRQITKNGFSATWNVSSLAADAQSQLRRIVNGPAAGKDAAAGVDSFAIALKEPVNIYTLAERAVKYGIMFVALTFAAFFLFEILKELRIHPVQYALVGLALAMFFLLLISLSEHIAFGMSYVLASGACIALITFYLRFVMGSWGRAAGFCAALTALYAALYGLLISENNALVLGSLLLFGVLAAVMIATRKVDWYQLGK
;
A
#
# COMPACT_ATOMS: atom_id res chain seq x y z
N MET A 1 6.02 17.02 -20.89
CA MET A 1 6.42 16.93 -19.47
C MET A 1 7.82 16.36 -19.34
N LYS A 2 8.68 17.01 -18.55
CA LYS A 2 10.05 16.54 -18.24
C LYS A 2 9.98 15.21 -17.46
N ILE A 3 10.96 14.33 -17.62
CA ILE A 3 11.00 13.00 -16.98
C ILE A 3 10.85 13.10 -15.46
N GLY A 4 11.53 14.06 -14.82
CA GLY A 4 11.40 14.29 -13.37
C GLY A 4 9.97 14.60 -12.91
N LEU A 5 9.19 15.34 -13.70
CA LEU A 5 7.79 15.64 -13.36
C LEU A 5 6.90 14.39 -13.43
N ARG A 6 7.22 13.45 -14.33
CA ARG A 6 6.47 12.18 -14.46
C ARG A 6 6.78 11.23 -13.31
N ILE A 7 8.04 11.16 -12.90
CA ILE A 7 8.47 10.36 -11.75
C ILE A 7 7.84 10.93 -10.47
N LEU A 8 7.84 12.26 -10.30
CA LEU A 8 7.15 12.93 -9.19
C LEU A 8 5.66 12.58 -9.14
N LEU A 9 4.96 12.72 -10.27
CA LEU A 9 3.53 12.41 -10.35
C LEU A 9 3.23 10.93 -10.10
N GLY A 10 4.05 10.02 -10.60
CA GLY A 10 3.90 8.58 -10.35
C GLY A 10 4.12 8.22 -8.89
N TYR A 11 5.19 8.74 -8.27
CA TYR A 11 5.49 8.56 -6.85
C TYR A 11 4.37 9.13 -5.96
N PHE A 12 3.95 10.37 -6.23
CA PHE A 12 2.91 11.03 -5.45
C PHE A 12 1.55 10.37 -5.63
N LEU A 13 1.23 9.85 -6.82
CA LEU A 13 0.00 9.09 -7.04
C LEU A 13 -0.02 7.82 -6.18
N ILE A 14 1.08 7.07 -6.12
CA ILE A 14 1.13 5.81 -5.35
C ILE A 14 1.14 6.09 -3.85
N VAL A 15 2.08 6.93 -3.39
CA VAL A 15 2.28 7.19 -1.96
C VAL A 15 1.20 8.09 -1.39
N GLY A 16 0.75 9.09 -2.15
CA GLY A 16 -0.33 9.99 -1.74
C GLY A 16 -1.67 9.26 -1.63
N LEU A 17 -1.98 8.35 -2.56
CA LEU A 17 -3.23 7.60 -2.55
C LEU A 17 -3.21 6.49 -1.47
N ALA A 18 -2.08 5.82 -1.27
CA ALA A 18 -1.90 4.90 -0.13
C ALA A 18 -1.98 5.63 1.22
N GLY A 19 -1.35 6.78 1.35
CA GLY A 19 -1.39 7.61 2.56
C GLY A 19 -2.80 8.14 2.84
N PHE A 20 -3.50 8.61 1.82
CA PHE A 20 -4.90 9.02 1.92
C PHE A 20 -5.82 7.87 2.35
N PHE A 21 -5.64 6.68 1.77
CA PHE A 21 -6.41 5.48 2.13
C PHE A 21 -6.19 5.09 3.59
N LEU A 22 -4.93 4.98 4.02
CA LEU A 22 -4.58 4.67 5.41
C LEU A 22 -5.21 5.70 6.36
N LEU A 23 -5.12 6.99 6.03
CA LEU A 23 -5.69 8.06 6.83
C LEU A 23 -7.21 7.92 6.99
N THR A 24 -7.91 7.61 5.90
CA THR A 24 -9.37 7.50 5.89
C THR A 24 -9.85 6.33 6.75
N VAL A 25 -9.24 5.15 6.59
CA VAL A 25 -9.54 3.96 7.39
C VAL A 25 -9.32 4.23 8.88
N PHE A 26 -8.19 4.85 9.24
CA PHE A 26 -7.91 5.16 10.64
C PHE A 26 -8.87 6.20 11.24
N VAL A 27 -9.33 7.18 10.45
CA VAL A 27 -10.28 8.21 10.91
C VAL A 27 -11.68 7.62 11.16
N GLU A 28 -12.12 6.70 10.30
CA GLU A 28 -13.42 6.03 10.43
C GLU A 28 -13.48 5.13 11.68
N GLU A 29 -12.36 4.51 12.07
CA GLU A 29 -12.31 3.59 13.22
C GLU A 29 -12.37 4.29 14.59
N VAL A 30 -12.08 5.60 14.67
CA VAL A 30 -12.07 6.35 15.93
C VAL A 30 -13.45 6.41 16.59
N LYS A 31 -14.50 6.71 15.82
CA LYS A 31 -15.86 6.92 16.37
C LYS A 31 -16.47 5.61 16.94
N PRO A 32 -16.40 4.45 16.24
CA PRO A 32 -16.79 3.16 16.80
C PRO A 32 -15.97 2.79 18.05
N GLY A 33 -14.65 2.98 18.03
CA GLY A 33 -13.78 2.63 19.16
C GLY A 33 -14.15 3.39 20.44
N VAL A 34 -14.33 4.71 20.35
CA VAL A 34 -14.74 5.53 21.52
C VAL A 34 -16.14 5.16 22.01
N ARG A 35 -17.06 4.84 21.10
CA ARG A 35 -18.42 4.41 21.46
C ARG A 35 -18.40 3.08 22.22
N GLY A 36 -17.60 2.11 21.77
CA GLY A 36 -17.45 0.81 22.45
C GLY A 36 -16.94 0.95 23.88
N THR A 37 -15.90 1.77 24.10
CA THR A 37 -15.37 2.03 25.45
C THR A 37 -16.38 2.77 26.34
N LEU A 38 -17.19 3.66 25.76
CA LEU A 38 -18.25 4.36 26.51
C LEU A 38 -19.34 3.39 26.96
N GLU A 39 -19.78 2.49 26.09
CA GLU A 39 -20.79 1.46 26.37
C GLU A 39 -20.32 0.51 27.48
N ASP A 40 -19.06 0.05 27.40
CA ASP A 40 -18.41 -0.80 28.42
C ASP A 40 -18.38 -0.11 29.79
N THR A 41 -17.91 1.14 29.85
CA THR A 41 -17.87 1.92 31.11
C THR A 41 -19.28 2.15 31.68
N LEU A 42 -20.26 2.41 30.81
CA LEU A 42 -21.65 2.60 31.21
C LEU A 42 -22.26 1.30 31.74
N ALA A 43 -21.92 0.16 31.14
CA ALA A 43 -22.35 -1.16 31.61
C ALA A 43 -21.84 -1.46 33.02
N ASP A 44 -20.56 -1.25 33.28
CA ASP A 44 -19.97 -1.41 34.61
C ASP A 44 -20.62 -0.48 35.64
N THR A 45 -20.79 0.80 35.26
CA THR A 45 -21.41 1.80 36.13
C THR A 45 -22.86 1.43 36.44
N ALA A 46 -23.62 0.97 35.44
CA ALA A 46 -25.01 0.56 35.63
C ALA A 46 -25.11 -0.65 36.58
N ASN A 47 -24.27 -1.67 36.39
CA ASN A 47 -24.28 -2.86 37.26
C ASN A 47 -23.88 -2.52 38.69
N LEU A 48 -22.83 -1.71 38.89
CA LEU A 48 -22.41 -1.26 40.21
C LEU A 48 -23.51 -0.48 40.93
N LEU A 49 -24.12 0.49 40.24
CA LEU A 49 -25.20 1.29 40.82
C LEU A 49 -26.45 0.45 41.08
N ALA A 50 -26.79 -0.50 40.20
CA ALA A 50 -27.93 -1.39 40.38
C ALA A 50 -27.82 -2.19 41.68
N VAL A 51 -26.61 -2.69 42.00
CA VAL A 51 -26.35 -3.37 43.29
C VAL A 51 -26.54 -2.39 44.46
N MET A 52 -25.99 -1.18 44.38
CA MET A 52 -26.04 -0.20 45.47
C MET A 52 -27.47 0.26 45.83
N VAL A 53 -28.34 0.43 44.84
CA VAL A 53 -29.71 0.95 45.07
C VAL A 53 -30.72 -0.14 45.44
N THR A 54 -30.29 -1.41 45.53
CA THR A 54 -31.19 -2.55 45.75
C THR A 54 -32.06 -2.37 46.99
N ASP A 55 -31.44 -2.06 48.15
CA ASP A 55 -32.16 -1.92 49.42
C ASP A 55 -33.04 -0.67 49.49
N ASP A 56 -32.72 0.35 48.70
CA ASP A 56 -33.51 1.57 48.56
C ASP A 56 -34.77 1.32 47.73
N VAL A 57 -34.64 0.59 46.61
CA VAL A 57 -35.78 0.22 45.77
C VAL A 57 -36.74 -0.70 46.52
N LYS A 58 -36.23 -1.62 47.35
CA LYS A 58 -37.05 -2.49 48.22
C LYS A 58 -37.89 -1.72 49.24
N ARG A 59 -37.30 -0.71 49.89
CA ARG A 59 -37.95 0.10 50.93
C ARG A 59 -38.85 1.19 50.36
N GLY A 60 -38.79 1.41 49.05
CA GLY A 60 -39.49 2.48 48.35
C GLY A 60 -38.61 3.73 48.22
N ILE A 61 -38.58 4.25 46.99
CA ILE A 61 -37.76 5.40 46.57
C ILE A 61 -37.98 6.71 47.35
N PRO A 62 -39.18 7.07 47.86
CA PRO A 62 -39.42 8.41 48.43
C PRO A 62 -38.51 8.84 49.59
N ASN A 63 -37.82 7.90 50.26
CA ASN A 63 -36.98 8.17 51.45
C ASN A 63 -35.53 7.66 51.32
N SER A 64 -35.03 7.41 50.11
CA SER A 64 -33.66 6.93 49.92
C SER A 64 -32.63 8.06 50.06
N GLU A 65 -31.77 7.97 51.07
CA GLU A 65 -30.64 8.89 51.26
C GLU A 65 -29.62 8.80 50.11
N LEU A 66 -29.40 7.59 49.57
CA LEU A 66 -28.51 7.37 48.44
C LEU A 66 -29.03 8.03 47.16
N LEU A 67 -30.31 7.85 46.83
CA LEU A 67 -30.91 8.44 45.63
C LEU A 67 -30.97 9.97 45.74
N ALA A 68 -31.21 10.52 46.93
CA ALA A 68 -31.10 11.95 47.18
C ALA A 68 -29.67 12.48 46.93
N ARG A 69 -28.63 11.73 47.35
CA ARG A 69 -27.23 12.07 47.07
C ARG A 69 -26.88 11.92 45.58
N VAL A 70 -27.43 10.94 44.88
CA VAL A 70 -27.27 10.78 43.41
C VAL A 70 -27.93 11.94 42.65
N GLN A 71 -29.09 12.41 43.10
CA GLN A 71 -29.72 13.60 42.53
C GLN A 71 -28.90 14.87 42.81
N ALA A 72 -28.33 15.00 44.00
CA ALA A 72 -27.38 16.09 44.32
C ALA A 72 -26.09 16.01 43.47
N TYR A 73 -25.62 14.80 43.13
CA TYR A 73 -24.50 14.59 42.21
C TYR A 73 -24.82 15.11 40.80
N ALA A 74 -26.04 14.90 40.29
CA ALA A 74 -26.43 15.40 38.96
C ALA A 74 -26.39 16.95 38.88
N GLY A 75 -26.61 17.65 40.00
CA GLY A 75 -26.49 19.11 40.10
C GLY A 75 -25.08 19.63 40.40
N ARG A 76 -24.10 18.75 40.69
CA ARG A 76 -22.77 19.16 41.13
C ARG A 76 -21.95 19.70 39.96
N ARG A 77 -21.45 20.93 40.13
CA ARG A 77 -20.46 21.51 39.21
C ARG A 77 -19.07 20.98 39.54
N ILE A 78 -18.29 20.77 38.49
CA ILE A 78 -16.88 20.43 38.59
C ILE A 78 -16.10 21.43 37.75
N SER A 79 -14.80 21.58 38.02
CA SER A 79 -13.91 22.37 37.16
C SER A 79 -12.71 21.49 36.87
N ALA A 80 -12.88 20.58 35.91
CA ALA A 80 -11.86 19.62 35.52
C ALA A 80 -11.48 19.82 34.06
N ARG A 81 -10.19 19.72 33.74
CA ARG A 81 -9.70 19.75 32.37
C ARG A 81 -9.32 18.33 31.95
N ILE A 82 -10.20 17.66 31.22
CA ILE A 82 -10.01 16.26 30.81
C ILE A 82 -9.65 16.26 29.33
N GLY A 83 -8.43 15.79 29.00
CA GLY A 83 -7.97 15.72 27.62
C GLY A 83 -8.03 17.06 26.87
N GLY A 84 -7.83 18.19 27.57
CA GLY A 84 -7.80 19.54 26.99
C GLY A 84 -9.12 20.32 27.02
N SER A 85 -10.26 19.64 27.18
CA SER A 85 -11.59 20.25 27.27
C SER A 85 -11.99 20.54 28.72
N GLY A 86 -12.59 21.70 28.95
CA GLY A 86 -13.19 22.05 30.23
C GLY A 86 -14.47 21.25 30.45
N LYS A 87 -14.60 20.64 31.63
CA LYS A 87 -15.79 19.92 32.05
C LYS A 87 -16.34 20.62 33.28
N ASP A 88 -17.52 21.20 33.12
CA ASP A 88 -18.14 22.09 34.12
C ASP A 88 -19.32 21.43 34.84
N LYS A 89 -19.80 20.31 34.31
CA LYS A 89 -20.93 19.52 34.82
C LYS A 89 -20.67 18.02 34.68
N LEU A 90 -21.40 17.25 35.47
CA LEU A 90 -21.45 15.80 35.38
C LEU A 90 -22.58 15.42 34.42
N ASP A 91 -22.32 14.48 33.52
CA ASP A 91 -23.20 14.21 32.37
C ASP A 91 -23.92 12.86 32.45
N TYR A 92 -23.80 12.16 33.58
CA TYR A 92 -24.58 10.95 33.81
C TYR A 92 -26.01 11.32 34.18
N ARG A 93 -26.96 10.72 33.47
CA ARG A 93 -28.36 10.69 33.86
C ARG A 93 -28.71 9.26 34.27
N ILE A 94 -29.14 9.10 35.51
CA ILE A 94 -29.55 7.82 36.07
C ILE A 94 -31.07 7.80 36.14
N THR A 95 -31.68 6.74 35.62
CA THR A 95 -33.12 6.48 35.68
C THR A 95 -33.34 5.11 36.29
N ILE A 96 -34.29 4.98 37.21
CA ILE A 96 -34.70 3.70 37.78
C ILE A 96 -36.16 3.47 37.45
N THR A 97 -36.48 2.27 36.99
CA THR A 97 -37.85 1.83 36.78
C THR A 97 -38.24 0.73 37.76
N ASP A 98 -39.54 0.59 38.04
CA ASP A 98 -40.08 -0.59 38.70
C ASP A 98 -40.06 -1.82 37.77
N ALA A 99 -40.48 -2.98 38.28
CA ALA A 99 -40.57 -4.23 37.53
C ALA A 99 -41.60 -4.22 36.37
N ARG A 100 -42.43 -3.17 36.28
CA ARG A 100 -43.37 -2.91 35.17
C ARG A 100 -42.78 -1.97 34.11
N GLY A 101 -41.61 -1.37 34.36
CA GLY A 101 -40.96 -0.41 33.47
C GLY A 101 -41.40 1.03 33.69
N ILE A 102 -42.16 1.33 34.75
CA ILE A 102 -42.53 2.71 35.10
C ILE A 102 -41.37 3.37 35.83
N VAL A 103 -40.96 4.56 35.39
CA VAL A 103 -39.87 5.32 36.01
C VAL A 103 -40.26 5.76 37.42
N THR A 104 -39.53 5.26 38.40
CA THR A 104 -39.72 5.58 39.83
C THR A 104 -38.69 6.59 40.34
N PHE A 105 -37.55 6.72 39.67
CA PHE A 105 -36.54 7.75 39.92
C PHE A 105 -35.91 8.24 38.62
N ASP A 106 -35.68 9.54 38.51
CA ASP A 106 -34.89 10.16 37.45
C ASP A 106 -34.03 11.26 38.06
N SER A 107 -32.71 11.14 37.91
CA SER A 107 -31.75 12.15 38.36
C SER A 107 -32.00 13.55 37.76
N ALA A 108 -32.62 13.63 36.57
CA ALA A 108 -33.01 14.91 35.95
C ALA A 108 -34.41 15.39 36.41
N GLY A 109 -35.19 14.54 37.07
CA GLY A 109 -36.53 14.86 37.57
C GLY A 109 -37.61 15.04 36.51
N THR A 110 -37.37 14.66 35.25
CA THR A 110 -38.29 14.93 34.13
C THR A 110 -39.12 13.72 33.70
N ALA A 111 -38.63 12.50 33.95
CA ALA A 111 -39.25 11.27 33.46
C ALA A 111 -40.02 10.48 34.53
N ILE A 112 -40.12 10.96 35.77
CA ILE A 112 -40.79 10.24 36.86
C ILE A 112 -42.26 9.96 36.49
N GLY A 113 -42.68 8.70 36.59
CA GLY A 113 -44.02 8.23 36.20
C GLY A 113 -44.18 7.85 34.72
N ALA A 114 -43.18 8.10 33.87
CA ALA A 114 -43.23 7.69 32.46
C ALA A 114 -43.09 6.16 32.31
N ASP A 115 -43.76 5.59 31.32
CA ASP A 115 -43.64 4.17 30.98
C ASP A 115 -42.47 3.96 30.00
N TYR A 116 -41.41 3.34 30.50
CA TYR A 116 -40.22 2.99 29.73
C TYR A 116 -40.14 1.51 29.36
N SER A 117 -41.18 0.71 29.62
CA SER A 117 -41.21 -0.74 29.39
C SER A 117 -40.92 -1.17 27.95
N ARG A 118 -41.11 -0.28 26.98
CA ARG A 118 -40.89 -0.54 25.53
C ARG A 118 -39.53 -0.08 25.00
N TRP A 119 -38.75 0.66 25.79
CA TRP A 119 -37.43 1.07 25.34
C TRP A 119 -36.45 -0.10 25.44
N ASN A 120 -35.62 -0.31 24.40
CA ASN A 120 -34.77 -1.49 24.29
C ASN A 120 -33.85 -1.72 25.50
N ASP A 121 -33.30 -0.66 26.11
CA ASP A 121 -32.51 -0.76 27.34
C ASP A 121 -33.33 -1.38 28.48
N VAL A 122 -34.51 -0.84 28.78
CA VAL A 122 -35.35 -1.32 29.88
C VAL A 122 -36.04 -2.64 29.55
N TYR A 123 -36.56 -2.79 28.35
CA TYR A 123 -37.27 -3.98 27.87
C TYR A 123 -36.39 -5.24 27.91
N LEU A 124 -35.17 -5.15 27.38
CA LEU A 124 -34.23 -6.28 27.36
C LEU A 124 -33.74 -6.59 28.78
N THR A 125 -33.44 -5.57 29.57
CA THR A 125 -32.94 -5.75 30.94
C THR A 125 -34.00 -6.31 31.90
N LEU A 126 -35.28 -5.94 31.76
CA LEU A 126 -36.38 -6.57 32.52
C LEU A 126 -36.54 -8.07 32.22
N ARG A 127 -35.98 -8.54 31.10
CA ARG A 127 -35.92 -9.94 30.70
C ARG A 127 -34.55 -10.56 30.98
N GLY A 128 -33.69 -9.94 31.79
CA GLY A 128 -32.37 -10.50 32.10
C GLY A 128 -31.39 -10.54 30.92
N LYS A 129 -31.67 -9.83 29.83
CA LYS A 129 -30.75 -9.65 28.70
C LYS A 129 -30.00 -8.32 28.82
N TYR A 130 -28.85 -8.22 28.16
CA TYR A 130 -28.12 -6.95 28.08
C TYR A 130 -28.98 -5.90 27.35
N GLY A 131 -29.21 -4.77 28.02
CA GLY A 131 -30.04 -3.69 27.53
C GLY A 131 -29.21 -2.44 27.26
N ALA A 132 -29.13 -2.04 25.99
CA ALA A 132 -28.53 -0.78 25.59
C ALA A 132 -29.31 -0.15 24.44
N ARG A 133 -29.28 1.18 24.35
CA ARG A 133 -29.80 1.92 23.20
C ARG A 133 -29.02 3.20 22.97
N SER A 134 -29.14 3.75 21.78
CA SER A 134 -28.73 5.12 21.47
C SER A 134 -29.92 5.86 20.89
N THR A 135 -30.31 6.96 21.52
CA THR A 135 -31.49 7.73 21.11
C THR A 135 -31.09 9.18 20.96
N ARG A 136 -31.50 9.81 19.86
CA ARG A 136 -31.27 11.25 19.64
C ARG A 136 -32.20 12.04 20.55
N GLU A 137 -31.63 12.96 21.34
CA GLU A 137 -32.41 13.89 22.14
C GLU A 137 -33.11 14.92 21.25
N THR A 138 -32.53 15.24 20.09
CA THR A 138 -33.10 16.10 19.04
C THR A 138 -33.08 15.35 17.70
N PRO A 139 -34.23 15.12 17.03
CA PRO A 139 -34.30 14.27 15.83
C PRO A 139 -33.29 14.63 14.72
N ASP A 140 -33.07 15.93 14.51
CA ASP A 140 -32.24 16.48 13.43
C ASP A 140 -30.76 16.71 13.80
N ASP A 141 -30.36 16.48 15.06
CA ASP A 141 -28.98 16.65 15.50
C ASP A 141 -28.34 15.31 15.87
N GLU A 142 -27.40 14.85 15.06
CA GLU A 142 -26.66 13.60 15.32
C GLU A 142 -25.80 13.70 16.60
N ALA A 143 -25.29 14.88 16.94
CA ALA A 143 -24.49 15.10 18.15
C ALA A 143 -25.33 15.05 19.44
N SER A 144 -26.66 15.14 19.32
CA SER A 144 -27.62 14.99 20.42
C SER A 144 -27.86 13.52 20.82
N THR A 145 -27.16 12.56 20.20
CA THR A 145 -27.30 11.14 20.54
C THR A 145 -26.90 10.88 21.98
N VAL A 146 -27.80 10.28 22.75
CA VAL A 146 -27.58 9.84 24.12
C VAL A 146 -27.47 8.33 24.13
N MET A 147 -26.41 7.82 24.74
CA MET A 147 -26.23 6.39 24.94
C MET A 147 -26.81 6.00 26.30
N HIS A 148 -27.65 4.97 26.33
CA HIS A 148 -28.29 4.42 27.52
C HIS A 148 -27.86 2.97 27.66
N VAL A 149 -27.37 2.61 28.85
CA VAL A 149 -27.05 1.22 29.20
C VAL A 149 -27.74 0.89 30.51
N ALA A 150 -28.42 -0.25 30.53
CA ALA A 150 -29.25 -0.68 31.63
C ALA A 150 -28.68 -1.93 32.33
N ALA A 151 -28.89 -1.98 33.63
CA ALA A 151 -28.57 -3.12 34.48
C ALA A 151 -29.78 -3.49 35.35
N PRO A 152 -30.00 -4.80 35.60
CA PRO A 152 -31.13 -5.24 36.39
C PRO A 152 -30.87 -4.98 37.87
N ILE A 153 -31.86 -4.47 38.59
CA ILE A 153 -31.83 -4.36 40.04
C ILE A 153 -32.38 -5.67 40.60
N LEU A 154 -31.54 -6.40 41.32
CA LEU A 154 -31.84 -7.77 41.76
C LEU A 154 -32.13 -7.82 43.26
N ASP A 155 -33.26 -8.41 43.63
CA ASP A 155 -33.49 -8.93 44.98
C ASP A 155 -33.26 -10.44 44.98
N GLY A 156 -32.08 -10.86 45.46
CA GLY A 156 -31.63 -12.23 45.28
C GLY A 156 -31.41 -12.53 43.80
N GLN A 157 -32.32 -13.28 43.18
CA GLN A 157 -32.30 -13.52 41.74
C GLN A 157 -33.43 -12.81 40.98
N ARG A 158 -34.37 -12.14 41.67
CA ARG A 158 -35.56 -11.54 41.07
C ARG A 158 -35.27 -10.12 40.63
N ILE A 159 -35.60 -9.78 39.39
CA ILE A 159 -35.52 -8.40 38.88
C ILE A 159 -36.67 -7.58 39.47
N ILE A 160 -36.36 -6.65 40.37
CA ILE A 160 -37.33 -5.76 41.02
C ILE A 160 -37.44 -4.39 40.33
N GLY A 161 -36.51 -4.09 39.43
CA GLY A 161 -36.46 -2.86 38.64
C GLY A 161 -35.29 -2.84 37.67
N VAL A 162 -35.16 -1.76 36.91
CA VAL A 162 -34.02 -1.54 36.00
C VAL A 162 -33.37 -0.22 36.33
N LEU A 163 -32.05 -0.20 36.43
CA LEU A 163 -31.26 1.02 36.51
C LEU A 163 -30.62 1.28 35.15
N THR A 164 -30.98 2.39 34.52
CA THR A 164 -30.37 2.87 33.28
C THR A 164 -29.42 4.02 33.59
N VAL A 165 -28.18 3.91 33.13
CA VAL A 165 -27.21 5.00 33.10
C VAL A 165 -27.13 5.52 31.68
N ALA A 166 -27.35 6.82 31.52
CA ALA A 166 -27.32 7.50 30.25
C ALA A 166 -26.23 8.56 30.22
N LYS A 167 -25.57 8.72 29.08
CA LYS A 167 -24.57 9.77 28.87
C LYS A 167 -24.65 10.31 27.43
N PRO A 168 -24.76 11.63 27.25
CA PRO A 168 -24.75 12.24 25.92
C PRO A 168 -23.41 12.03 25.20
N ILE A 169 -23.44 11.62 23.93
CA ILE A 169 -22.21 11.37 23.16
C ILE A 169 -21.44 12.66 22.86
N ARG A 170 -22.11 13.82 22.85
CA ARG A 170 -21.48 15.16 22.82
C ARG A 170 -20.40 15.36 23.90
N THR A 171 -20.44 14.60 24.99
CA THR A 171 -19.44 14.69 26.07
C THR A 171 -18.10 14.08 25.70
N VAL A 172 -18.10 13.13 24.77
CA VAL A 172 -16.89 12.50 24.22
C VAL A 172 -16.53 13.03 22.82
N GLN A 173 -17.43 13.78 22.19
CA GLN A 173 -17.24 14.40 20.88
C GLN A 173 -15.95 15.22 20.75
N PRO A 174 -15.53 16.06 21.72
CA PRO A 174 -14.26 16.80 21.62
C PRO A 174 -13.03 15.89 21.55
N PHE A 175 -13.10 14.68 22.13
CA PHE A 175 -12.02 13.70 22.08
C PHE A 175 -11.95 13.05 20.70
N ILE A 176 -13.11 12.75 20.10
CA ILE A 176 -13.21 12.22 18.73
C ILE A 176 -12.67 13.27 17.76
N GLU A 177 -13.17 14.50 17.81
CA GLU A 177 -12.74 15.60 16.94
C GLU A 177 -11.25 15.91 17.10
N ARG A 178 -10.74 15.92 18.33
CA ARG A 178 -9.30 16.12 18.58
C ARG A 178 -8.46 14.97 18.03
N SER A 179 -8.91 13.73 18.18
CA SER A 179 -8.20 12.55 17.67
C SER A 179 -8.18 12.57 16.14
N GLN A 180 -9.33 12.81 15.51
CA GLN A 180 -9.44 13.01 14.07
C GLN A 180 -8.58 14.18 13.59
N ALA A 181 -8.63 15.35 14.23
CA ALA A 181 -7.80 16.49 13.87
C ALA A 181 -6.30 16.25 14.08
N THR A 182 -5.92 15.42 15.05
CA THR A 182 -4.51 15.04 15.27
C THR A 182 -4.06 14.07 14.18
N ILE A 183 -4.86 13.04 13.88
CA ILE A 183 -4.61 12.09 12.80
C ILE A 183 -4.52 12.84 11.46
N LEU A 184 -5.47 13.73 11.16
CA LEU A 184 -5.47 14.55 9.94
C LEU A 184 -4.25 15.48 9.87
N ARG A 185 -3.88 16.16 10.96
CA ARG A 185 -2.68 17.03 10.98
C ARG A 185 -1.40 16.24 10.78
N VAL A 186 -1.21 15.14 11.51
CA VAL A 186 -0.03 14.27 11.37
C VAL A 186 0.01 13.66 9.96
N GLY A 187 -1.14 13.20 9.45
CA GLY A 187 -1.29 12.72 8.08
C GLY A 187 -0.92 13.76 7.04
N MET A 188 -1.37 15.01 7.21
CA MET A 188 -1.03 16.13 6.33
C MET A 188 0.47 16.46 6.40
N VAL A 189 1.09 16.43 7.59
CA VAL A 189 2.55 16.60 7.75
C VAL A 189 3.32 15.48 7.03
N LEU A 190 2.89 14.22 7.17
CA LEU A 190 3.53 13.10 6.48
C LEU A 190 3.36 13.17 4.95
N LEU A 191 2.17 13.55 4.47
CA LEU A 191 1.91 13.75 3.03
C LEU A 191 2.73 14.90 2.46
N THR A 192 2.83 16.02 3.17
CA THR A 192 3.65 17.17 2.74
C THR A 192 5.14 16.84 2.77
N LEU A 193 5.62 16.10 3.77
CA LEU A 193 6.99 15.61 3.83
C LEU A 193 7.30 14.64 2.67
N SER A 194 6.41 13.68 2.40
CA SER A 194 6.54 12.78 1.25
C SER A 194 6.57 13.54 -0.07
N LEU A 195 5.71 14.54 -0.25
CA LEU A 195 5.73 15.41 -1.43
C LEU A 195 7.05 16.19 -1.54
N ALA A 196 7.55 16.74 -0.43
CA ALA A 196 8.84 17.46 -0.41
C ALA A 196 10.01 16.54 -0.79
N ILE A 197 10.06 15.33 -0.24
CA ILE A 197 11.06 14.30 -0.59
C ILE A 197 10.96 13.95 -2.08
N GLY A 198 9.74 13.73 -2.59
CA GLY A 198 9.50 13.45 -4.00
C GLY A 198 9.99 14.58 -4.91
N ILE A 199 9.74 15.85 -4.54
CA ILE A 199 10.21 17.03 -5.28
C ILE A 199 11.74 17.12 -5.23
N ALA A 200 12.34 16.98 -4.05
CA ALA A 200 13.79 17.02 -3.89
C ALA A 200 14.49 15.94 -4.73
N PHE A 201 13.99 14.71 -4.69
CA PHE A 201 14.50 13.60 -5.50
C PHE A 201 14.34 13.87 -7.00
N ALA A 202 13.16 14.33 -7.43
CA ALA A 202 12.90 14.66 -8.84
C ALA A 202 13.79 15.79 -9.35
N LEU A 203 14.08 16.80 -8.53
CA LEU A 203 15.00 17.90 -8.85
C LEU A 203 16.43 17.40 -8.91
N TRP A 204 16.89 16.67 -7.89
CA TRP A 204 18.23 16.06 -7.84
C TRP A 204 18.50 15.21 -9.07
N LEU A 205 17.60 14.27 -9.38
CA LEU A 205 17.71 13.39 -10.54
C LEU A 205 17.69 14.19 -11.85
N SER A 206 16.79 15.17 -11.97
CA SER A 206 16.71 16.00 -13.19
C SER A 206 17.95 16.87 -13.38
N LEU A 207 18.61 17.34 -12.32
CA LEU A 207 19.81 18.17 -12.42
C LEU A 207 21.00 17.32 -12.88
N ASN A 208 21.20 16.16 -12.29
CA ASN A 208 22.30 15.26 -12.64
C ASN A 208 22.16 14.71 -14.07
N LEU A 209 20.95 14.31 -14.48
CA LEU A 209 20.70 13.90 -15.87
C LEU A 209 20.96 15.03 -16.87
N ARG A 210 20.62 16.29 -16.54
CA ARG A 210 20.90 17.43 -17.43
C ARG A 210 22.39 17.69 -17.59
N LYS A 211 23.20 17.53 -16.54
CA LYS A 211 24.67 17.65 -16.62
C LYS A 211 25.23 16.63 -17.61
N LEU A 212 24.84 15.36 -17.49
CA LEU A 212 25.23 14.28 -18.40
C LEU A 212 24.76 14.51 -19.84
N THR A 213 23.51 14.94 -20.02
CA THR A 213 22.96 15.21 -21.36
C THR A 213 23.70 16.35 -22.05
N ARG A 214 24.09 17.39 -21.29
CA ARG A 214 24.87 18.51 -21.81
C ARG A 214 26.31 18.09 -22.15
N TYR A 215 26.95 17.31 -21.27
CA TYR A 215 28.27 16.72 -21.53
C TYR A 215 28.28 15.90 -22.83
N ALA A 216 27.33 14.98 -23.00
CA ALA A 216 27.21 14.18 -24.22
C ALA A 216 26.97 15.03 -25.48
N ALA A 217 26.17 16.09 -25.39
CA ALA A 217 25.93 17.00 -26.51
C ALA A 217 27.19 17.82 -26.87
N ASP A 218 28.00 18.21 -25.88
CA ASP A 218 29.25 18.94 -26.13
C ASP A 218 30.32 18.04 -26.75
N VAL A 219 30.41 16.77 -26.31
CA VAL A 219 31.27 15.74 -26.92
C VAL A 219 30.86 15.47 -28.37
N GLN A 220 29.57 15.33 -28.66
CA GLN A 220 29.08 15.13 -30.04
C GLN A 220 29.40 16.32 -30.96
N ALA A 221 29.48 17.54 -30.41
CA ALA A 221 29.81 18.75 -31.15
C ALA A 221 31.32 18.96 -31.36
N GLY A 222 32.17 18.02 -30.96
CA GLY A 222 33.64 18.13 -31.09
C GLY A 222 34.26 19.20 -30.19
N ARG A 223 33.54 19.67 -29.16
CA ARG A 223 34.06 20.64 -28.19
C ARG A 223 34.82 19.89 -27.10
N LYS A 224 35.98 20.43 -26.69
CA LYS A 224 36.68 19.96 -25.48
C LYS A 224 35.79 20.24 -24.26
N ALA A 225 35.07 19.21 -23.80
CA ALA A 225 34.20 19.26 -22.63
C ALA A 225 34.80 18.44 -21.50
N GLU A 226 34.85 18.98 -20.29
CA GLU A 226 35.31 18.26 -19.10
C GLU A 226 34.16 17.50 -18.44
N LEU A 227 34.45 16.32 -17.87
CA LEU A 227 33.45 15.54 -17.16
C LEU A 227 32.91 16.35 -15.97
N PRO A 228 31.60 16.64 -15.89
CA PRO A 228 31.05 17.36 -14.75
C PRO A 228 31.24 16.56 -13.46
N THR A 229 31.36 17.25 -12.32
CA THR A 229 31.39 16.61 -11.01
C THR A 229 30.07 15.88 -10.75
N LEU A 230 30.13 14.55 -10.84
CA LEU A 230 29.07 13.58 -10.57
C LEU A 230 29.52 12.78 -9.33
N GLY A 231 28.57 12.36 -8.48
CA GLY A 231 28.89 11.58 -7.27
C GLY A 231 29.46 10.19 -7.60
N ASP A 232 29.84 9.40 -6.59
CA ASP A 232 30.36 8.04 -6.80
C ASP A 232 29.26 6.96 -7.01
N ASP A 233 28.05 7.39 -7.33
CA ASP A 233 26.89 6.56 -7.59
C ASP A 233 26.84 6.03 -9.04
N GLU A 234 25.76 5.33 -9.40
CA GLU A 234 25.55 4.78 -10.75
C GLU A 234 25.56 5.88 -11.83
N ILE A 235 25.17 7.11 -11.47
CA ILE A 235 25.20 8.27 -12.36
C ILE A 235 26.65 8.70 -12.62
N GLY A 236 27.52 8.71 -11.61
CA GLY A 236 28.95 8.96 -11.78
C GLY A 236 29.66 7.88 -12.56
N LEU A 237 29.32 6.61 -12.34
CA LEU A 237 29.81 5.49 -13.15
C LEU A 237 29.46 5.70 -14.63
N LEU A 238 28.21 6.06 -14.93
CA LEU A 238 27.77 6.36 -16.30
C LEU A 238 28.58 7.52 -16.90
N GLY A 239 28.83 8.59 -16.11
CA GLY A 239 29.66 9.71 -16.52
C GLY A 239 31.09 9.30 -16.90
N ARG A 240 31.77 8.55 -16.03
CA ARG A 240 33.13 8.03 -16.29
C ARG A 240 33.18 7.12 -17.51
N THR A 241 32.12 6.34 -17.74
CA THR A 241 32.05 5.42 -18.89
C THR A 241 31.89 6.18 -20.22
N LEU A 242 31.07 7.24 -20.24
CA LEU A 242 30.96 8.18 -21.37
C LEU A 242 32.29 8.89 -21.66
N ASP A 243 33.01 9.30 -20.62
CA ASP A 243 34.32 9.95 -20.75
C ASP A 243 35.40 9.00 -21.31
N ALA A 244 35.41 7.74 -20.87
CA ALA A 244 36.30 6.71 -21.43
C ALA A 244 36.03 6.45 -22.93
N MET A 245 34.77 6.52 -23.36
CA MET A 245 34.40 6.39 -24.77
C MET A 245 34.93 7.57 -25.60
N ARG A 246 34.85 8.80 -25.10
CA ARG A 246 35.41 10.01 -25.75
C ARG A 246 36.90 9.82 -26.05
N HIS A 247 37.69 9.45 -25.04
CA HIS A 247 39.14 9.28 -25.16
C HIS A 247 39.53 8.24 -26.22
N LYS A 248 38.74 7.17 -26.36
CA LYS A 248 39.00 6.13 -27.36
C LYS A 248 38.71 6.58 -28.79
N LEU A 249 37.78 7.52 -28.97
CA LEU A 249 37.40 8.08 -30.27
C LEU A 249 38.40 9.16 -30.74
N GLU A 250 38.79 10.09 -29.87
CA GLU A 250 39.77 11.15 -30.19
C GLU A 250 41.14 10.59 -30.59
N GLY A 251 41.58 9.48 -29.98
CA GLY A 251 42.88 8.86 -30.30
C GLY A 251 42.99 8.27 -31.70
N LYS A 252 41.88 8.01 -32.39
CA LYS A 252 41.86 7.39 -33.72
C LYS A 252 42.02 8.42 -34.84
N GLU A 253 41.26 9.52 -34.79
CA GLU A 253 41.34 10.61 -35.78
C GLU A 253 42.72 11.28 -35.77
N TYR A 254 43.30 11.48 -34.58
CA TYR A 254 44.66 12.01 -34.43
C TYR A 254 45.74 11.19 -35.15
N ALA A 255 45.64 9.86 -35.07
CA ALA A 255 46.62 8.96 -35.68
C ALA A 255 46.52 8.95 -37.22
N GLU A 256 45.30 9.03 -37.77
CA GLU A 256 45.05 9.01 -39.21
C GLU A 256 45.63 10.25 -39.91
N GLU A 257 45.46 11.45 -39.35
CA GLU A 257 45.98 12.71 -39.93
C GLU A 257 47.52 12.79 -39.88
N LEU A 258 48.13 12.30 -38.80
CA LEU A 258 49.59 12.23 -38.65
C LEU A 258 50.21 11.27 -39.67
N MET A 259 49.62 10.08 -39.85
CA MET A 259 50.10 9.10 -40.82
C MET A 259 50.02 9.63 -42.26
N HIS A 260 48.93 10.31 -42.60
CA HIS A 260 48.75 10.88 -43.93
C HIS A 260 49.83 11.94 -44.26
N THR A 261 50.10 12.85 -43.33
CA THR A 261 51.09 13.92 -43.54
C THR A 261 52.52 13.38 -43.65
N LEU A 262 52.87 12.38 -42.82
CA LEU A 262 54.18 11.71 -42.90
C LEU A 262 54.44 11.02 -44.24
N ALA A 263 53.43 10.31 -44.74
CA ALA A 263 53.54 9.59 -46.00
C ALA A 263 53.89 10.53 -47.16
N HIS A 264 53.34 11.75 -47.14
CA HIS A 264 53.65 12.77 -48.14
C HIS A 264 55.10 13.26 -48.09
N GLU A 265 55.61 13.56 -46.90
CA GLU A 265 56.96 14.12 -46.72
C GLU A 265 58.07 13.08 -46.95
N LEU A 266 57.82 11.80 -46.68
CA LEU A 266 58.78 10.73 -46.96
C LEU A 266 58.83 10.35 -48.45
N LYS A 267 57.73 10.52 -49.20
CA LYS A 267 57.66 10.12 -50.62
C LYS A 267 58.64 10.89 -51.51
N SER A 268 58.83 12.18 -51.25
CA SER A 268 59.70 13.05 -52.06
C SER A 268 61.19 12.65 -52.01
N PRO A 269 61.83 12.47 -50.83
CA PRO A 269 63.23 12.04 -50.77
C PRO A 269 63.41 10.60 -51.26
N ILE A 270 62.43 9.70 -51.06
CA ILE A 270 62.51 8.33 -51.60
C ILE A 270 62.55 8.37 -53.14
N ALA A 271 61.70 9.19 -53.77
CA ALA A 271 61.69 9.34 -55.22
C ALA A 271 63.01 9.93 -55.75
N ALA A 272 63.62 10.86 -55.02
CA ALA A 272 64.92 11.44 -55.38
C ALA A 272 66.08 10.44 -55.27
N ILE A 273 66.10 9.62 -54.20
CA ILE A 273 67.08 8.53 -54.04
C ILE A 273 66.92 7.52 -55.18
N GLN A 274 65.68 7.12 -55.47
CA GLN A 274 65.39 6.16 -56.52
C GLN A 274 65.83 6.68 -57.90
N GLY A 275 65.49 7.92 -58.25
CA GLY A 275 65.90 8.52 -59.53
C GLY A 275 67.43 8.66 -59.66
N ALA A 276 68.13 9.04 -58.59
CA ALA A 276 69.59 9.10 -58.60
C ALA A 276 70.26 7.71 -58.70
N ALA A 277 69.64 6.68 -58.10
CA ALA A 277 70.12 5.30 -58.16
C ALA A 277 69.88 4.65 -59.53
N GLU A 278 68.72 4.91 -60.15
CA GLU A 278 68.38 4.45 -61.51
C GLU A 278 69.37 5.02 -62.53
N LEU A 279 69.69 6.32 -62.44
CA LEU A 279 70.65 6.98 -63.34
C LEU A 279 72.06 6.42 -63.20
N MET A 280 72.52 6.07 -61.98
CA MET A 280 73.86 5.47 -61.76
C MET A 280 74.05 4.09 -62.39
N GLY A 281 72.98 3.43 -62.84
CA GLY A 281 73.06 2.18 -63.60
C GLY A 281 73.52 2.35 -65.05
N GLU A 282 73.56 3.59 -65.56
CA GLU A 282 74.01 3.92 -66.93
C GLU A 282 75.52 4.22 -66.98
N ASP A 283 76.10 4.16 -68.18
CA ASP A 283 77.53 4.42 -68.39
C ASP A 283 77.80 5.93 -68.26
N MET A 284 78.44 6.36 -67.17
CA MET A 284 78.63 7.77 -66.83
C MET A 284 80.05 8.08 -66.33
N PRO A 285 80.54 9.32 -66.50
CA PRO A 285 81.82 9.75 -65.96
C PRO A 285 81.86 9.62 -64.43
N ASP A 286 83.02 9.24 -63.87
CA ASP A 286 83.16 9.05 -62.42
C ASP A 286 82.77 10.29 -61.60
N ALA A 287 83.01 11.51 -62.12
CA ALA A 287 82.60 12.74 -61.44
C ALA A 287 81.07 12.87 -61.27
N GLU A 288 80.28 12.38 -62.23
CA GLU A 288 78.80 12.41 -62.13
C GLU A 288 78.28 11.31 -61.21
N ARG A 289 78.91 10.13 -61.23
CA ARG A 289 78.63 9.04 -60.30
C ARG A 289 78.84 9.47 -58.85
N HIS A 290 79.94 10.17 -58.55
CA HIS A 290 80.19 10.72 -57.21
C HIS A 290 79.14 11.77 -56.81
N ARG A 291 78.66 12.59 -57.75
CA ARG A 291 77.59 13.58 -57.50
C ARG A 291 76.25 12.90 -57.17
N PHE A 292 75.86 11.87 -57.91
CA PHE A 292 74.62 11.12 -57.63
C PHE A 292 74.71 10.33 -56.31
N LEU A 293 75.85 9.70 -56.02
CA LEU A 293 76.09 9.05 -54.73
C LEU A 293 76.02 10.04 -53.57
N ALA A 294 76.63 11.22 -53.72
CA ALA A 294 76.54 12.28 -52.72
C ALA A 294 75.08 12.73 -52.49
N ASN A 295 74.29 12.87 -53.56
CA ASN A 295 72.87 13.21 -53.45
C ASN A 295 72.07 12.11 -52.73
N ILE A 296 72.31 10.83 -53.01
CA ILE A 296 71.66 9.73 -52.28
C ILE A 296 71.99 9.78 -50.78
N LEU A 297 73.27 9.95 -50.43
CA LEU A 297 73.70 10.02 -49.04
C LEU A 297 73.10 11.24 -48.32
N GLU A 298 72.99 12.39 -49.00
CA GLU A 298 72.35 13.59 -48.49
C GLU A 298 70.84 13.38 -48.26
N GLN A 299 70.12 12.78 -49.22
CA GLN A 299 68.70 12.49 -49.06
C GLN A 299 68.43 11.46 -47.96
N ASN A 300 69.29 10.46 -47.80
CA ASN A 300 69.17 9.47 -46.73
C ASN A 300 69.41 10.10 -45.35
N GLY A 301 70.45 10.94 -45.21
CA GLY A 301 70.69 11.72 -44.00
C GLY A 301 69.51 12.63 -43.65
N ARG A 302 68.90 13.28 -44.66
CA ARG A 302 67.69 14.10 -44.49
C ARG A 302 66.48 13.30 -44.01
N GLN A 303 66.27 12.09 -44.54
CA GLN A 303 65.19 11.20 -44.08
C GLN A 303 65.39 10.77 -42.63
N GLN A 304 66.61 10.37 -42.26
CA GLN A 304 66.93 9.97 -40.89
C GLN A 304 66.65 11.13 -39.92
N GLN A 305 67.10 12.33 -40.24
CA GLN A 305 66.87 13.52 -39.42
C GLN A 305 65.37 13.85 -39.32
N LEU A 306 64.59 13.69 -40.39
CA LEU A 306 63.13 13.90 -40.36
C LEU A 306 62.43 12.92 -39.41
N ILE A 307 62.80 11.64 -39.48
CA ILE A 307 62.23 10.58 -38.62
C ILE A 307 62.58 10.83 -37.15
N GLU A 308 63.85 11.11 -36.85
CA GLU A 308 64.30 11.37 -35.48
C GLU A 308 63.57 12.58 -34.87
N ARG A 309 63.53 13.72 -35.58
CA ARG A 309 62.83 14.93 -35.10
C ARG A 309 61.33 14.72 -34.94
N MET A 310 60.73 13.87 -35.76
CA MET A 310 59.31 13.55 -35.66
C MET A 310 59.01 12.62 -34.47
N LEU A 311 59.85 11.61 -34.23
CA LEU A 311 59.74 10.75 -33.06
C LEU A 311 59.94 11.53 -31.77
N GLU A 312 60.86 12.49 -31.76
CA GLU A 312 61.05 13.43 -30.64
C GLU A 312 59.78 14.25 -30.39
N LEU A 313 59.22 14.87 -31.42
CA LEU A 313 57.98 15.65 -31.30
C LEU A 313 56.82 14.80 -30.78
N VAL A 314 56.58 13.62 -31.37
CA VAL A 314 55.50 12.71 -30.94
C VAL A 314 55.70 12.22 -29.50
N ARG A 315 56.95 12.02 -29.08
CA ARG A 315 57.26 11.62 -27.71
C ARG A 315 56.90 12.72 -26.71
N VAL A 316 57.21 13.98 -27.03
CA VAL A 316 56.89 15.13 -26.17
C VAL A 316 55.37 15.39 -26.17
N GLU A 317 54.69 15.35 -27.33
CA GLU A 317 53.23 15.56 -27.42
C GLU A 317 52.40 14.51 -26.66
N LYS A 318 52.92 13.27 -26.53
CA LYS A 318 52.25 12.23 -25.73
C LYS A 318 52.49 12.36 -24.23
N GLN A 319 53.43 13.20 -23.79
CA GLN A 319 53.67 13.42 -22.38
C GLN A 319 52.64 14.40 -21.82
N GLN A 320 51.80 13.94 -20.89
CA GLN A 320 50.87 14.81 -20.17
C GLN A 320 51.55 15.60 -19.04
N ARG A 321 52.77 15.21 -18.65
CA ARG A 321 53.57 15.84 -17.59
C ARG A 321 55.05 15.57 -17.83
N LEU A 322 55.90 16.46 -17.32
CA LEU A 322 57.36 16.27 -17.32
C LEU A 322 57.74 14.99 -16.56
N ALA A 323 58.62 14.19 -17.16
CA ALA A 323 59.12 12.96 -16.54
C ALA A 323 60.15 13.25 -15.43
N VAL A 324 60.93 14.32 -15.60
CA VAL A 324 61.94 14.80 -14.66
C VAL A 324 61.73 16.29 -14.49
N VAL A 325 61.54 16.74 -13.23
CA VAL A 325 61.42 18.15 -12.90
C VAL A 325 62.55 18.49 -11.94
N THR A 326 63.41 19.39 -12.39
CA THR A 326 64.57 19.89 -11.64
C THR A 326 64.58 21.41 -11.67
N GLU A 327 65.23 22.04 -10.69
CA GLU A 327 65.51 23.46 -10.78
C GLU A 327 66.61 23.69 -11.83
N VAL A 328 66.27 24.43 -12.88
CA VAL A 328 67.14 24.71 -14.03
C VAL A 328 67.58 26.17 -13.98
N ASP A 329 68.88 26.38 -13.82
CA ASP A 329 69.53 27.69 -13.97
C ASP A 329 69.59 28.08 -15.45
N LEU A 330 68.77 29.05 -15.86
CA LEU A 330 68.65 29.44 -17.27
C LEU A 330 69.94 30.07 -17.82
N PRO A 331 70.62 31.01 -17.15
CA PRO A 331 71.95 31.46 -17.55
C PRO A 331 72.95 30.34 -17.83
N ALA A 332 73.01 29.30 -16.98
CA ALA A 332 73.90 28.17 -17.21
C ALA A 332 73.50 27.35 -18.44
N LEU A 333 72.20 27.06 -18.60
CA LEU A 333 71.67 26.33 -19.75
C LEU A 333 71.88 27.08 -21.07
N LEU A 334 71.68 28.39 -21.09
CA LEU A 334 71.87 29.22 -22.27
C LEU A 334 73.34 29.31 -22.69
N ARG A 335 74.28 29.37 -21.73
CA ARG A 335 75.72 29.28 -22.04
C ARG A 335 76.07 27.94 -22.67
N GLN A 336 75.56 26.83 -22.11
CA GLN A 336 75.76 25.50 -22.69
C GLN A 336 75.22 25.39 -24.12
N ALA A 337 74.05 25.98 -24.40
CA ALA A 337 73.47 25.99 -25.74
C ALA A 337 74.29 26.85 -26.73
N LEU A 338 74.88 27.96 -26.26
CA LEU A 338 75.81 28.76 -27.07
C LEU A 338 77.13 28.01 -27.34
N ASP A 339 77.64 27.26 -26.36
CA ASP A 339 78.82 26.41 -26.52
C ASP A 339 78.59 25.31 -27.57
N ASP A 340 77.42 24.66 -27.53
CA ASP A 340 77.01 23.66 -28.54
C ASP A 340 76.99 24.26 -29.96
N ALA A 341 76.62 25.55 -30.08
CA ALA A 341 76.55 26.27 -31.34
C ALA A 341 77.86 26.98 -31.75
N ALA A 342 78.90 26.97 -30.91
CA ALA A 342 80.10 27.80 -31.07
C ALA A 342 80.81 27.63 -32.42
N LEU A 343 80.94 26.37 -32.90
CA LEU A 343 81.58 26.07 -34.18
C LEU A 343 80.81 26.68 -35.37
N ARG A 344 79.47 26.64 -35.33
CA ARG A 344 78.62 27.20 -36.38
C ARG A 344 78.57 28.72 -36.34
N LEU A 345 78.53 29.30 -35.14
CA LEU A 345 78.66 30.74 -34.92
C LEU A 345 79.97 31.27 -35.51
N ALA A 346 81.09 30.60 -35.23
CA ALA A 346 82.40 30.94 -35.78
C ALA A 346 82.46 30.79 -37.31
N ALA A 347 81.92 29.69 -37.85
CA ALA A 347 81.89 29.44 -39.30
C ALA A 347 81.13 30.52 -40.08
N ARG A 348 80.06 31.08 -39.51
CA ARG A 348 79.27 32.18 -40.12
C ARG A 348 79.72 33.58 -39.68
N ARG A 349 80.77 33.70 -38.85
CA ARG A 349 81.27 34.97 -38.28
C ARG A 349 80.19 35.77 -37.53
N ILE A 350 79.24 35.09 -36.88
CA ILE A 350 78.16 35.76 -36.14
C ILE A 350 78.66 36.10 -34.74
N THR A 351 78.50 37.35 -34.32
CA THR A 351 78.86 37.82 -32.98
C THR A 351 77.65 37.67 -32.04
N VAL A 352 77.82 37.07 -30.87
CA VAL A 352 76.74 36.92 -29.88
C VAL A 352 76.87 37.97 -28.79
N GLN A 353 75.82 38.77 -28.59
CA GLN A 353 75.66 39.64 -27.42
C GLN A 353 74.69 38.96 -26.44
N ALA A 354 75.25 38.37 -25.39
CA ALA A 354 74.49 37.65 -24.38
C ALA A 354 74.33 38.49 -23.10
N ASP A 355 73.10 38.88 -22.79
CA ASP A 355 72.75 39.59 -21.55
C ASP A 355 71.92 38.66 -20.63
N LEU A 356 72.62 37.88 -19.82
CA LEU A 356 72.06 36.77 -19.04
C LEU A 356 71.95 37.16 -17.56
N HIS A 357 70.80 37.69 -17.17
CA HIS A 357 70.47 37.97 -15.77
C HIS A 357 70.00 36.69 -15.04
N PRO A 358 70.16 36.60 -13.71
CA PRO A 358 69.73 35.43 -12.94
C PRO A 358 68.24 35.11 -13.13
N ALA A 359 67.93 33.86 -13.53
CA ALA A 359 66.58 33.33 -13.66
C ALA A 359 66.61 31.80 -13.55
N ALA A 360 65.70 31.23 -12.76
CA ALA A 360 65.57 29.78 -12.60
C ALA A 360 64.13 29.32 -12.90
N VAL A 361 63.98 28.11 -13.43
CA VAL A 361 62.68 27.50 -13.75
C VAL A 361 62.62 26.06 -13.23
N GLN A 362 61.43 25.55 -12.92
CA GLN A 362 61.23 24.14 -12.60
C GLN A 362 60.90 23.39 -13.90
N GLY A 363 61.78 22.49 -14.33
CA GLY A 363 61.67 21.86 -15.64
C GLY A 363 62.63 20.73 -15.92
N ASP A 364 62.51 20.17 -17.13
CA ASP A 364 63.45 19.23 -17.70
C ASP A 364 64.55 20.00 -18.44
N ALA A 365 65.76 19.98 -17.89
CA ALA A 365 66.91 20.72 -18.42
C ALA A 365 67.27 20.29 -19.86
N LEU A 366 67.08 19.01 -20.21
CA LEU A 366 67.44 18.47 -21.52
C LEU A 366 66.45 18.95 -22.59
N LEU A 367 65.15 18.88 -22.30
CA LEU A 367 64.11 19.39 -23.21
C LEU A 367 64.22 20.90 -23.41
N LEU A 368 64.48 21.67 -22.34
CA LEU A 368 64.69 23.11 -22.43
C LEU A 368 65.95 23.45 -23.24
N ARG A 369 67.07 22.74 -23.04
CA ARG A 369 68.29 22.92 -23.84
C ARG A 369 68.05 22.61 -25.32
N GLN A 370 67.29 21.56 -25.62
CA GLN A 370 66.92 21.20 -26.98
C GLN A 370 65.99 22.24 -27.63
N ALA A 371 65.02 22.78 -26.89
CA ALA A 371 64.15 23.85 -27.37
C ALA A 371 64.96 25.13 -27.69
N VAL A 372 65.87 25.54 -26.80
CA VAL A 372 66.78 26.67 -27.06
C VAL A 372 67.69 26.38 -28.25
N GLY A 373 68.22 25.16 -28.37
CA GLY A 373 69.01 24.74 -29.52
C GLY A 373 68.26 24.89 -30.85
N ASN A 374 66.98 24.49 -30.89
CA ASN A 374 66.13 24.68 -32.07
C ASN A 374 65.89 26.16 -32.41
N LEU A 375 65.78 27.03 -31.40
CA LEU A 375 65.66 28.48 -31.62
C LEU A 375 66.97 29.07 -32.15
N LEU A 376 68.11 28.66 -31.59
CA LEU A 376 69.44 29.06 -32.06
C LEU A 376 69.71 28.59 -33.49
N ASP A 377 69.35 27.34 -33.82
CA ASP A 377 69.46 26.80 -35.17
C ASP A 377 68.68 27.63 -36.18
N ASN A 378 67.43 27.99 -35.86
CA ASN A 378 66.62 28.86 -36.71
C ASN A 378 67.25 30.25 -36.86
N ALA A 379 67.69 30.87 -35.77
CA ALA A 379 68.32 32.18 -35.83
C ALA A 379 69.61 32.16 -36.68
N LEU A 380 70.44 31.11 -36.53
CA LEU A 380 71.68 30.93 -37.30
C LEU A 380 71.43 30.69 -38.79
N ASP A 381 70.38 29.95 -39.13
CA ASP A 381 70.05 29.62 -40.52
C ASP A 381 69.66 30.87 -41.32
N PHE A 382 68.96 31.82 -40.69
CA PHE A 382 68.44 33.04 -41.34
C PHE A 382 69.27 34.30 -41.11
N ALA A 383 70.18 34.31 -40.13
CA ALA A 383 71.07 35.44 -39.87
C ALA A 383 72.13 35.62 -40.99
N PRO A 384 72.36 36.86 -41.49
CA PRO A 384 73.42 37.14 -42.45
C PRO A 384 74.82 36.87 -41.86
N PRO A 385 75.81 36.41 -42.66
CA PRO A 385 77.18 36.27 -42.17
C PRO A 385 77.74 37.61 -41.65
N GLY A 386 78.46 37.58 -40.52
CA GLY A 386 78.99 38.81 -39.90
C GLY A 386 77.99 39.58 -39.02
N SER A 387 76.75 39.11 -38.90
CA SER A 387 75.70 39.76 -38.10
C SER A 387 75.88 39.57 -36.58
N THR A 388 75.07 40.29 -35.81
CA THR A 388 74.96 40.15 -34.36
C THR A 388 73.70 39.39 -33.96
N LEU A 389 73.83 38.42 -33.06
CA LEU A 389 72.73 37.71 -32.42
C LEU A 389 72.61 38.19 -30.97
N TRP A 390 71.41 38.59 -30.56
CA TRP A 390 71.14 39.00 -29.18
C TRP A 390 70.41 37.88 -28.45
N LEU A 391 70.97 37.46 -27.31
CA LEU A 391 70.33 36.50 -26.42
C LEU A 391 70.20 37.13 -25.04
N THR A 392 68.97 37.34 -24.59
CA THR A 392 68.71 37.89 -23.27
C THR A 392 67.93 36.90 -22.41
N CYS A 393 68.23 36.91 -21.11
CA CYS A 393 67.48 36.15 -20.13
C CYS A 393 67.29 37.02 -18.89
N ALA A 394 66.04 37.12 -18.42
CA ALA A 394 65.74 37.83 -17.19
C ALA A 394 64.47 37.28 -16.54
N GLN A 395 64.43 37.32 -15.21
CA GLN A 395 63.20 37.07 -14.47
C GLN A 395 62.35 38.35 -14.42
N ARG A 396 61.11 38.27 -14.91
CA ARG A 396 60.10 39.33 -14.84
C ARG A 396 58.94 38.84 -13.95
N ALA A 397 58.90 39.32 -12.71
CA ALA A 397 57.93 38.90 -11.68
C ALA A 397 57.93 37.36 -11.47
N GLN A 398 56.81 36.70 -11.75
CA GLN A 398 56.63 35.25 -11.59
C GLN A 398 57.01 34.44 -12.85
N ARG A 399 57.64 35.06 -13.85
CA ARG A 399 58.04 34.40 -15.09
C ARG A 399 59.51 34.64 -15.40
N ALA A 400 60.18 33.62 -15.94
CA ALA A 400 61.48 33.73 -16.55
C ALA A 400 61.31 33.88 -18.06
N VAL A 401 61.96 34.90 -18.65
CA VAL A 401 61.82 35.24 -20.06
C VAL A 401 63.16 35.05 -20.75
N ILE A 402 63.15 34.28 -21.83
CA ILE A 402 64.29 34.10 -22.75
C ILE A 402 63.90 34.79 -24.05
N GLU A 403 64.73 35.70 -24.55
CA GLU A 403 64.50 36.38 -25.82
C GLU A 403 65.74 36.23 -26.72
N LEU A 404 65.53 35.65 -27.90
CA LEU A 404 66.54 35.45 -28.92
C LEU A 404 66.18 36.28 -30.15
N ARG A 405 67.07 37.19 -30.56
CA ARG A 405 66.86 38.07 -31.70
C ARG A 405 68.00 37.97 -32.71
N ASP A 406 67.66 37.82 -33.98
CA ASP A 406 68.58 37.83 -35.11
C ASP A 406 68.50 39.14 -35.93
N GLN A 407 69.38 39.27 -36.93
CA GLN A 407 69.38 40.34 -37.94
C GLN A 407 68.99 39.83 -39.34
N GLY A 408 68.17 38.78 -39.39
CA GLY A 408 67.68 38.16 -40.62
C GLY A 408 66.61 39.00 -41.35
N PRO A 409 66.03 38.47 -42.43
CA PRO A 409 64.98 39.15 -43.20
C PRO A 409 63.64 39.27 -42.46
N GLY A 410 63.52 38.66 -41.27
CA GLY A 410 62.26 38.54 -40.54
C GLY A 410 61.32 37.49 -41.13
N ILE A 411 60.13 37.40 -40.54
CA ILE A 411 59.06 36.46 -40.87
C ILE A 411 57.99 37.21 -41.69
N PRO A 412 57.65 36.76 -42.91
CA PRO A 412 56.56 37.35 -43.68
C PRO A 412 55.20 37.24 -42.98
N ASP A 413 54.32 38.23 -43.15
CA ASP A 413 53.00 38.29 -42.48
C ASP A 413 52.14 37.03 -42.71
N PHE A 414 52.19 36.47 -43.92
CA PHE A 414 51.45 35.24 -44.25
C PHE A 414 51.98 33.99 -43.53
N ALA A 415 53.24 34.02 -43.09
CA ALA A 415 53.89 32.92 -42.40
C ALA A 415 53.77 33.02 -40.88
N MET A 416 53.54 34.22 -40.33
CA MET A 416 53.54 34.50 -38.88
C MET A 416 52.59 33.60 -38.07
N GLN A 417 51.45 33.22 -38.64
CA GLN A 417 50.47 32.35 -37.98
C GLN A 417 50.77 30.85 -38.17
N ARG A 418 51.65 30.50 -39.10
CA ARG A 418 51.92 29.12 -39.55
C ARG A 418 53.33 28.61 -39.23
N VAL A 419 54.23 29.46 -38.75
CA VAL A 419 55.64 29.11 -38.47
C VAL A 419 55.82 27.98 -37.45
N PHE A 420 54.82 27.73 -36.61
CA PHE A 420 54.82 26.61 -35.69
C PHE A 420 53.89 25.46 -36.16
N ASP A 421 53.34 25.51 -37.37
CA ASP A 421 52.62 24.37 -37.96
C ASP A 421 53.66 23.28 -38.30
N ARG A 422 53.25 22.00 -38.16
CA ARG A 422 54.14 20.87 -38.49
C ARG A 422 54.48 20.90 -39.97
N PHE A 423 55.75 20.62 -40.30
CA PHE A 423 56.28 20.56 -41.67
C PHE A 423 56.22 21.89 -42.44
N TYR A 424 55.88 23.00 -41.77
CA TYR A 424 55.94 24.32 -42.38
C TYR A 424 57.36 24.91 -42.25
N SER A 425 58.00 25.19 -43.38
CA SER A 425 59.33 25.82 -43.42
C SER A 425 59.39 26.85 -44.53
N LEU A 426 60.00 28.00 -44.23
CA LEU A 426 60.41 28.98 -45.24
C LEU A 426 61.74 28.53 -45.90
N PRO A 427 61.98 28.90 -47.17
CA PRO A 427 63.28 28.68 -47.80
C PRO A 427 64.35 29.53 -47.11
N ARG A 428 65.49 28.92 -46.79
CA ARG A 428 66.68 29.59 -46.25
C ARG A 428 67.33 30.48 -47.33
N PRO A 429 68.24 31.40 -46.96
CA PRO A 429 68.96 32.26 -47.92
C PRO A 429 69.77 31.50 -48.99
N ASP A 430 70.14 30.24 -48.72
CA ASP A 430 70.83 29.32 -49.64
C ASP A 430 69.86 28.48 -50.51
N GLY A 431 68.54 28.67 -50.37
CA GLY A 431 67.49 27.96 -51.09
C GLY A 431 67.04 26.64 -50.45
N ALA A 432 67.74 26.14 -49.43
CA ALA A 432 67.38 24.90 -48.76
C ALA A 432 66.15 25.08 -47.83
N ARG A 433 65.30 24.05 -47.72
CA ARG A 433 64.18 24.02 -46.77
C ARG A 433 64.50 23.12 -45.59
N SER A 434 64.14 23.56 -44.38
CA SER A 434 64.21 22.75 -43.17
C SER A 434 63.04 21.76 -43.10
N THR A 435 63.04 20.89 -42.08
CA THR A 435 61.98 19.90 -41.82
C THR A 435 60.69 20.51 -41.30
N GLY A 436 60.70 21.76 -40.82
CA GLY A 436 59.52 22.43 -40.26
C GLY A 436 59.01 21.83 -38.94
N LEU A 437 59.83 21.04 -38.23
CA LEU A 437 59.45 20.38 -36.96
C LEU A 437 60.06 21.05 -35.71
N GLY A 438 61.07 21.91 -35.89
CA GLY A 438 61.79 22.53 -34.77
C GLY A 438 60.95 23.51 -33.95
N LEU A 439 60.24 24.43 -34.59
CA LEU A 439 59.36 25.39 -33.89
C LEU A 439 58.13 24.73 -33.25
N PRO A 440 57.41 23.80 -33.91
CA PRO A 440 56.39 22.99 -33.24
C PRO A 440 56.89 22.32 -31.95
N PHE A 441 58.10 21.75 -31.98
CA PHE A 441 58.73 21.14 -30.81
C PHE A 441 58.96 22.15 -29.68
N VAL A 442 59.47 23.34 -30.00
CA VAL A 442 59.67 24.41 -29.00
C VAL A 442 58.34 24.79 -28.34
N ARG A 443 57.26 24.91 -29.13
CA ARG A 443 55.93 25.20 -28.59
C ARG A 443 55.46 24.11 -27.63
N GLU A 444 55.63 22.85 -28.00
CA GLU A 444 55.20 21.73 -27.17
C GLU A 444 56.01 21.65 -25.86
N VAL A 445 57.33 21.84 -25.93
CA VAL A 445 58.18 21.90 -24.72
C VAL A 445 57.77 23.05 -23.82
N CYS A 446 57.49 24.25 -24.37
CA CYS A 446 57.02 25.38 -23.56
C CYS A 446 55.68 25.06 -22.89
N THR A 447 54.75 24.47 -23.63
CA THR A 447 53.42 24.07 -23.12
C THR A 447 53.56 23.04 -21.99
N LEU A 448 54.43 22.05 -22.14
CA LEU A 448 54.72 21.02 -21.12
C LEU A 448 55.34 21.62 -19.85
N HIS A 449 56.04 22.75 -19.98
CA HIS A 449 56.59 23.55 -18.88
C HIS A 449 55.64 24.67 -18.40
N SER A 450 54.36 24.64 -18.79
CA SER A 450 53.37 25.68 -18.44
C SER A 450 53.77 27.10 -18.88
N GLY A 451 54.54 27.19 -19.96
CA GLY A 451 55.01 28.42 -20.60
C GLY A 451 54.44 28.64 -21.99
N GLU A 452 54.89 29.72 -22.62
CA GLU A 452 54.48 30.14 -23.95
C GLU A 452 55.70 30.55 -24.79
N VAL A 453 55.62 30.39 -26.11
CA VAL A 453 56.60 30.91 -27.07
C VAL A 453 55.92 31.80 -28.08
N THR A 454 56.51 32.96 -28.36
CA THR A 454 56.02 33.92 -29.34
C THR A 454 57.13 34.28 -30.33
N LEU A 455 56.74 34.56 -31.57
CA LEU A 455 57.62 35.03 -32.64
C LEU A 455 57.09 36.37 -33.17
N ALA A 456 57.98 37.34 -33.32
CA ALA A 456 57.65 38.65 -33.89
C ALA A 456 58.83 39.17 -34.73
N ASN A 457 58.57 40.11 -35.64
CA ASN A 457 59.63 40.86 -36.31
C ASN A 457 60.10 42.00 -35.40
N ALA A 458 61.41 42.19 -35.29
CA ALA A 458 61.98 43.28 -34.50
C ALA A 458 61.89 44.61 -35.26
N GLU A 459 61.72 45.73 -34.54
CA GLU A 459 61.51 47.06 -35.12
C GLU A 459 62.65 47.55 -36.03
N GLN A 460 63.87 47.03 -35.85
CA GLN A 460 65.05 47.39 -36.64
C GLN A 460 65.46 46.27 -37.65
N GLY A 461 64.55 45.34 -37.95
CA GLY A 461 64.81 44.16 -38.79
C GLY A 461 65.23 42.92 -38.00
N GLY A 462 65.00 41.74 -38.58
CA GLY A 462 65.21 40.43 -37.95
C GLY A 462 63.97 39.81 -37.30
N ALA A 463 64.08 38.56 -36.86
CA ALA A 463 63.07 37.89 -36.05
C ALA A 463 63.48 37.86 -34.57
N ALA A 464 62.48 37.93 -33.69
CA ALA A 464 62.63 37.82 -32.24
C ALA A 464 61.74 36.67 -31.73
N ALA A 465 62.37 35.65 -31.15
CA ALA A 465 61.72 34.54 -30.48
C ALA A 465 61.75 34.78 -28.98
N ARG A 466 60.58 34.79 -28.34
CA ARG A 466 60.44 35.01 -26.90
C ARG A 466 59.77 33.81 -26.25
N VAL A 467 60.42 33.23 -25.24
CA VAL A 467 59.94 32.11 -24.43
C VAL A 467 59.67 32.59 -23.01
N ASP A 468 58.44 32.43 -22.53
CA ASP A 468 57.97 32.86 -21.21
C ASP A 468 57.61 31.64 -20.34
N LEU A 469 58.46 31.31 -19.37
CA LEU A 469 58.31 30.15 -18.46
C LEU A 469 57.96 30.60 -17.03
N PRO A 470 57.25 29.80 -16.22
CA PRO A 470 57.06 30.09 -14.78
C PRO A 470 58.40 30.06 -14.03
N ALA A 471 58.67 31.07 -13.19
CA ALA A 471 59.88 31.11 -12.37
C ALA A 471 59.86 30.05 -11.25
N ALA A 472 61.03 29.55 -10.86
CA ALA A 472 61.18 28.63 -9.74
C ALA A 472 60.63 29.25 -8.44
N GLY A 473 59.63 28.61 -7.82
CA GLY A 473 58.98 29.09 -6.60
C GLY A 473 57.62 29.79 -6.80
N ALA A 474 57.13 29.95 -8.02
CA ALA A 474 55.78 30.45 -8.29
C ALA A 474 54.70 29.39 -7.92
N PRO A 475 53.60 29.75 -7.23
CA PRO A 475 52.53 28.80 -6.92
C PRO A 475 51.87 28.26 -8.21
N PRO A 476 51.61 26.94 -8.30
CA PRO A 476 51.02 26.34 -9.50
C PRO A 476 49.55 26.80 -9.63
N GLY A 477 49.28 27.71 -10.56
CA GLY A 477 47.91 28.13 -10.90
C GLY A 477 47.67 29.60 -11.26
N ALA A 478 48.67 30.49 -11.20
CA ALA A 478 48.47 31.90 -11.55
C ALA A 478 48.67 32.15 -13.06
N ALA A 479 47.67 31.81 -13.88
CA ALA A 479 47.57 32.30 -15.25
C ALA A 479 46.58 33.46 -15.35
N THR A 480 46.99 34.49 -16.10
CA THR A 480 46.29 35.73 -16.53
C THR A 480 46.37 36.95 -15.61
N GLY A 481 47.45 37.71 -15.77
CA GLY A 481 47.53 39.13 -15.45
C GLY A 481 48.30 39.84 -16.57
N ALA A 482 47.59 40.41 -17.54
CA ALA A 482 48.18 41.24 -18.57
C ALA A 482 48.75 42.54 -17.95
N ALA A 483 50.02 42.84 -18.22
CA ALA A 483 50.56 44.18 -18.07
C ALA A 483 50.17 45.04 -19.29
N PRO A 484 49.98 46.36 -19.14
CA PRO A 484 49.25 47.17 -20.10
C PRO A 484 50.14 47.71 -21.23
N GLY A 485 49.54 47.85 -22.42
CA GLY A 485 49.98 48.84 -23.41
C GLY A 485 50.38 48.28 -24.77
N PHE A 486 49.40 47.86 -25.59
CA PHE A 486 49.48 48.10 -27.04
C PHE A 486 48.10 47.94 -27.68
N THR A 487 47.64 48.97 -28.40
CA THR A 487 46.40 48.97 -29.19
C THR A 487 46.77 48.83 -30.66
N PRO A 488 46.04 48.01 -31.43
CA PRO A 488 45.62 48.49 -32.74
C PRO A 488 44.14 48.22 -33.03
N ALA A 489 43.68 48.94 -34.06
CA ALA A 489 42.30 49.30 -34.35
C ALA A 489 41.40 48.17 -34.89
N SER A 490 40.10 48.38 -34.65
CA SER A 490 38.96 47.64 -35.20
C SER A 490 38.88 47.71 -36.73
N PRO A 491 38.23 46.72 -37.37
CA PRO A 491 37.04 47.10 -38.14
C PRO A 491 35.83 46.16 -37.97
N ALA A 492 34.70 46.69 -38.43
CA ALA A 492 33.30 46.31 -38.26
C ALA A 492 32.86 45.00 -39.01
N PRO A 493 31.63 44.49 -38.78
CA PRO A 493 31.20 43.16 -39.21
C PRO A 493 30.54 43.16 -40.59
N HIS A 494 30.82 42.14 -41.40
CA HIS A 494 30.11 41.88 -42.67
C HIS A 494 29.28 40.59 -42.61
N LYS A 495 28.05 40.69 -43.14
CA LYS A 495 27.00 39.66 -43.24
C LYS A 495 27.38 38.47 -44.16
N PRO A 496 26.73 37.30 -44.01
CA PRO A 496 27.01 36.11 -44.83
C PRO A 496 26.13 36.03 -46.10
N HIS A 497 26.70 35.45 -47.16
CA HIS A 497 25.96 34.94 -48.32
C HIS A 497 26.46 33.53 -48.72
N PRO A 498 25.66 32.76 -49.47
CA PRO A 498 25.39 31.36 -49.19
C PRO A 498 26.30 30.36 -49.93
N ALA A 499 26.42 29.18 -49.33
CA ALA A 499 27.17 28.06 -49.90
C ALA A 499 26.43 27.40 -51.07
N ARG A 500 27.21 27.07 -52.10
CA ARG A 500 26.85 26.45 -53.37
C ARG A 500 26.96 24.93 -53.25
N THR A 501 25.98 24.23 -53.79
CA THR A 501 25.79 22.78 -53.84
C THR A 501 26.74 22.05 -54.81
N ALA A 502 27.27 20.88 -54.40
CA ALA A 502 27.74 19.76 -55.23
C ALA A 502 27.85 18.47 -54.35
N PRO A 503 28.00 17.25 -54.90
CA PRO A 503 26.91 16.28 -55.03
C PRO A 503 26.98 15.07 -54.08
N ARG A 504 25.85 14.35 -54.03
CA ARG A 504 25.62 13.08 -53.34
C ARG A 504 26.46 11.93 -53.93
N ASP A 505 26.99 11.10 -53.03
CA ASP A 505 27.07 9.62 -53.05
C ASP A 505 28.13 9.21 -52.01
N THR A 506 27.99 8.29 -51.06
CA THR A 506 26.99 7.28 -50.69
C THR A 506 27.11 7.10 -49.17
N ALA A 507 26.04 7.34 -48.42
CA ALA A 507 26.02 7.10 -46.97
C ALA A 507 25.57 5.66 -46.69
N VAL A 508 26.45 4.88 -46.05
CA VAL A 508 26.06 3.67 -45.32
C VAL A 508 25.16 4.09 -44.16
N PRO A 509 23.96 3.51 -43.97
CA PRO A 509 23.06 3.95 -42.91
C PRO A 509 23.59 3.54 -41.53
N PRO A 510 23.48 4.41 -40.50
CA PRO A 510 23.72 4.01 -39.11
C PRO A 510 22.60 3.06 -38.63
N PRO A 511 22.84 2.23 -37.61
CA PRO A 511 21.85 1.28 -37.12
C PRO A 511 20.63 2.04 -36.57
N ALA A 512 19.46 1.71 -37.11
CA ALA A 512 18.20 2.35 -36.78
C ALA A 512 17.72 1.98 -35.37
N GLY A 513 17.77 2.94 -34.45
CA GLY A 513 16.81 3.06 -33.34
C GLY A 513 15.97 4.31 -33.60
N THR A 514 14.68 4.14 -33.92
CA THR A 514 13.84 5.25 -34.41
C THR A 514 13.30 6.14 -33.26
N PRO A 515 12.99 7.43 -33.49
CA PRO A 515 12.32 8.31 -32.51
C PRO A 515 10.92 7.85 -32.05
N GLN A 516 10.40 6.78 -32.66
CA GLN A 516 9.11 6.16 -32.36
C GLN A 516 9.16 5.28 -31.10
N GLU A 517 10.28 4.58 -30.88
CA GLU A 517 10.44 3.60 -29.79
C GLU A 517 10.35 4.26 -28.41
N THR A 518 10.99 5.42 -28.23
CA THR A 518 10.97 6.16 -26.96
C THR A 518 9.60 6.80 -26.67
N ARG A 519 8.75 7.00 -27.69
CA ARG A 519 7.43 7.63 -27.57
C ARG A 519 6.36 6.60 -27.16
N MET A 520 6.51 5.36 -27.62
CA MET A 520 5.59 4.26 -27.34
C MET A 520 5.70 3.74 -25.90
N GLN A 521 6.93 3.55 -25.39
CA GLN A 521 7.17 3.18 -23.99
C GLN A 521 6.59 4.19 -22.98
N LYS A 522 6.67 5.49 -23.30
CA LYS A 522 6.10 6.57 -22.48
C LYS A 522 4.56 6.56 -22.45
N ALA A 523 3.93 6.13 -23.54
CA ALA A 523 2.46 6.04 -23.63
C ALA A 523 1.94 4.83 -22.85
N LEU A 524 2.62 3.68 -22.95
CA LEU A 524 2.26 2.45 -22.25
C LEU A 524 2.35 2.63 -20.73
N PHE A 525 3.45 3.21 -20.21
CA PHE A 525 3.63 3.46 -18.77
C PHE A 525 2.52 4.36 -18.20
N PHE A 526 2.22 5.47 -18.87
CA PHE A 526 1.17 6.40 -18.41
C PHE A 526 -0.22 5.74 -18.41
N LYS A 527 -0.46 4.85 -19.38
CA LYS A 527 -1.70 4.08 -19.49
C LYS A 527 -1.85 3.08 -18.35
N VAL A 528 -0.80 2.33 -18.01
CA VAL A 528 -0.81 1.40 -16.86
C VAL A 528 -1.07 2.15 -15.55
N CYS A 529 -0.38 3.27 -15.31
CA CYS A 529 -0.64 4.11 -14.12
C CYS A 529 -2.09 4.61 -14.08
N PHE A 530 -2.67 4.99 -15.21
CA PHE A 530 -4.07 5.41 -15.27
C PHE A 530 -5.04 4.27 -14.97
N ILE A 531 -4.80 3.05 -15.50
CA ILE A 531 -5.62 1.88 -15.20
C ILE A 531 -5.57 1.56 -13.70
N ILE A 532 -4.41 1.64 -13.07
CA ILE A 532 -4.26 1.46 -11.61
C ILE A 532 -5.06 2.53 -10.85
N ALA A 533 -5.00 3.80 -11.27
CA ALA A 533 -5.77 4.88 -10.64
C ALA A 533 -7.28 4.67 -10.76
N VAL A 534 -7.77 4.25 -11.94
CA VAL A 534 -9.18 3.91 -12.16
C VAL A 534 -9.59 2.72 -11.30
N MET A 535 -8.75 1.67 -11.25
CA MET A 535 -9.01 0.50 -10.41
C MET A 535 -9.11 0.87 -8.93
N ALA A 536 -8.24 1.76 -8.45
CA ALA A 536 -8.32 2.30 -7.09
C ALA A 536 -9.62 3.10 -6.87
N GLY A 537 -10.01 3.94 -7.82
CA GLY A 537 -11.27 4.69 -7.77
C GLY A 537 -12.50 3.79 -7.70
N ILE A 538 -12.53 2.69 -8.47
CA ILE A 538 -13.60 1.68 -8.38
C ILE A 538 -13.54 0.95 -7.04
N GLY A 539 -12.34 0.67 -6.53
CA GLY A 539 -12.16 0.11 -5.19
C GLY A 539 -12.87 0.95 -4.11
N ILE A 540 -12.77 2.28 -4.19
CA ILE A 540 -13.51 3.20 -3.31
C ILE A 540 -15.02 3.02 -3.48
N SER A 541 -15.51 3.01 -4.71
CA SER A 541 -16.94 2.79 -4.98
C SER A 541 -17.45 1.47 -4.40
N LEU A 542 -16.65 0.39 -4.51
CA LEU A 542 -16.99 -0.92 -3.92
C LEU A 542 -17.03 -0.86 -2.40
N LEU A 543 -16.14 -0.12 -1.74
CA LEU A 543 -16.17 0.06 -0.29
C LEU A 543 -17.43 0.79 0.18
N ILE A 544 -17.85 1.84 -0.53
CA ILE A 544 -19.10 2.58 -0.23
C ILE A 544 -20.31 1.66 -0.40
N ILE A 545 -20.34 0.86 -1.47
CA ILE A 545 -21.40 -0.14 -1.68
C ILE A 545 -21.37 -1.19 -0.56
N GLY A 546 -20.17 -1.64 -0.14
CA GLY A 546 -19.98 -2.53 1.01
C GLY A 546 -20.56 -1.97 2.30
N GLY A 547 -20.29 -0.70 2.60
CA GLY A 547 -20.88 0.00 3.75
C GLY A 547 -22.40 0.09 3.68
N THR A 548 -22.95 0.32 2.48
CA THR A 548 -24.41 0.34 2.24
C THR A 548 -25.03 -1.03 2.49
N ILE A 549 -24.39 -2.12 2.04
CA ILE A 549 -24.85 -3.49 2.30
C ILE A 549 -24.90 -3.75 3.82
N GLY A 550 -23.85 -3.37 4.56
CA GLY A 550 -23.80 -3.55 6.01
C GLY A 550 -24.80 -2.67 6.78
N GLU A 551 -25.19 -1.51 6.24
CA GLU A 551 -26.30 -0.72 6.79
C GLU A 551 -27.65 -1.42 6.56
N ARG A 552 -27.88 -1.91 5.34
CA ARG A 552 -29.11 -2.65 4.97
C ARG A 552 -29.29 -3.94 5.76
N GLU A 553 -28.21 -4.69 6.00
CA GLU A 553 -28.22 -5.90 6.82
C GLU A 553 -28.61 -5.60 8.27
N ARG A 554 -28.08 -4.51 8.86
CA ARG A 554 -28.45 -4.10 10.23
C ARG A 554 -29.92 -3.73 10.35
N TYR A 555 -30.48 -2.98 9.39
CA TYR A 555 -31.91 -2.70 9.37
C TYR A 555 -32.74 -3.98 9.21
N HIS A 556 -32.23 -4.97 8.46
CA HIS A 556 -32.87 -6.27 8.36
C HIS A 556 -32.91 -6.99 9.70
N ASP A 557 -31.80 -7.07 10.42
CA ASP A 557 -31.76 -7.71 11.74
C ASP A 557 -32.67 -7.02 12.77
N GLU A 558 -32.73 -5.68 12.75
CA GLU A 558 -33.65 -4.92 13.59
C GLU A 558 -35.12 -5.20 13.24
N ALA A 559 -35.46 -5.26 11.94
CA ALA A 559 -36.81 -5.61 11.50
C ALA A 559 -37.21 -7.02 11.93
N VAL A 560 -36.32 -8.01 11.80
CA VAL A 560 -36.53 -9.39 12.27
C VAL A 560 -36.85 -9.42 13.77
N ARG A 561 -36.07 -8.70 14.60
CA ARG A 561 -36.31 -8.61 16.05
C ARG A 561 -37.65 -7.93 16.37
N SER A 562 -38.06 -6.93 15.59
CA SER A 562 -39.36 -6.28 15.77
C SER A 562 -40.54 -7.22 15.43
N ILE A 563 -40.41 -8.06 14.40
CA ILE A 563 -41.41 -9.07 14.03
C ILE A 563 -41.53 -10.14 15.13
N ALA A 564 -40.40 -10.56 15.70
CA ALA A 564 -40.36 -11.51 16.81
C ALA A 564 -41.13 -11.01 18.04
N ALA A 565 -41.00 -9.72 18.37
CA ALA A 565 -41.74 -9.11 19.48
C ALA A 565 -43.27 -9.16 19.27
N ASP A 566 -43.72 -8.93 18.03
CA ASP A 566 -45.14 -8.88 17.65
C ASP A 566 -45.78 -10.26 17.38
N SER A 567 -44.99 -11.34 17.24
CA SER A 567 -45.46 -12.69 16.90
C SER A 567 -45.20 -13.72 18.01
N VAL A 568 -44.25 -14.64 17.79
CA VAL A 568 -43.88 -15.74 18.70
C VAL A 568 -42.36 -15.75 18.80
N GLU A 569 -41.84 -15.91 20.01
CA GLU A 569 -40.39 -15.94 20.27
C GLU A 569 -39.76 -17.32 19.97
N PRO A 570 -38.42 -17.44 19.95
CA PRO A 570 -37.76 -18.74 19.95
C PRO A 570 -38.21 -19.60 21.13
N GLN A 571 -38.46 -20.89 20.88
CA GLN A 571 -39.12 -21.75 21.84
C GLN A 571 -38.12 -22.55 22.66
N THR A 572 -38.38 -22.64 23.97
CA THR A 572 -37.70 -23.56 24.88
C THR A 572 -38.76 -24.32 25.67
N VAL A 573 -38.65 -25.66 25.65
CA VAL A 573 -39.58 -26.55 26.36
C VAL A 573 -38.85 -27.27 27.48
N ILE A 574 -39.39 -27.18 28.70
CA ILE A 574 -38.89 -27.89 29.89
C ILE A 574 -40.02 -28.72 30.47
N GLY A 575 -39.86 -30.04 30.50
CA GLY A 575 -40.84 -30.96 31.07
C GLY A 575 -41.24 -32.10 30.14
N PRO A 576 -42.23 -32.92 30.56
CA PRO A 576 -43.02 -32.75 31.78
C PRO A 576 -42.22 -33.05 33.07
N VAL A 577 -42.54 -32.35 34.16
CA VAL A 577 -42.06 -32.64 35.52
C VAL A 577 -43.27 -32.67 36.45
N ILE A 578 -43.37 -33.68 37.31
CA ILE A 578 -44.42 -33.70 38.34
C ILE A 578 -43.92 -32.91 39.55
N VAL A 579 -44.74 -31.98 40.01
CA VAL A 579 -44.48 -31.13 41.16
C VAL A 579 -45.41 -31.57 42.28
N ILE A 580 -44.82 -31.88 43.43
CA ILE A 580 -45.56 -32.22 44.64
C ILE A 580 -45.29 -31.12 45.67
N PRO A 581 -46.27 -30.24 45.95
CA PRO A 581 -46.15 -29.25 47.00
C PRO A 581 -46.08 -29.91 48.37
N VAL A 582 -45.09 -29.55 49.17
CA VAL A 582 -44.95 -29.99 50.57
C VAL A 582 -44.96 -28.76 51.44
N SER A 583 -45.98 -28.64 52.30
CA SER A 583 -46.12 -27.53 53.24
C SER A 583 -45.65 -27.96 54.62
N GLU A 584 -44.68 -27.25 55.16
CA GLU A 584 -44.10 -27.47 56.48
C GLU A 584 -44.47 -26.32 57.41
N ASP A 585 -45.05 -26.66 58.56
CA ASP A 585 -45.20 -25.69 59.65
C ASP A 585 -43.92 -25.64 60.47
N TYR A 586 -43.34 -24.46 60.60
CA TYR A 586 -42.17 -24.19 61.42
C TYR A 586 -42.40 -22.98 62.32
N ASP A 587 -41.78 -23.01 63.49
CA ASP A 587 -41.84 -21.95 64.47
C ASP A 587 -40.70 -20.95 64.18
N GLU A 588 -41.05 -19.75 63.72
CA GLU A 588 -40.09 -18.67 63.47
C GLU A 588 -40.11 -17.68 64.64
N LYS A 589 -38.94 -17.35 65.19
CA LYS A 589 -38.82 -16.40 66.28
C LYS A 589 -38.65 -14.99 65.72
N VAL A 590 -39.74 -14.24 65.65
CA VAL A 590 -39.78 -12.87 65.15
C VAL A 590 -40.00 -11.93 66.34
N GLU A 591 -39.06 -11.01 66.58
CA GLU A 591 -39.13 -10.02 67.69
C GLU A 591 -39.41 -10.62 69.08
N GLY A 592 -38.93 -11.83 69.36
CA GLY A 592 -39.07 -12.49 70.66
C GLY A 592 -40.39 -13.25 70.87
N ARG A 593 -41.35 -13.18 69.94
CA ARG A 593 -42.52 -14.07 69.88
C ARG A 593 -42.24 -15.24 68.92
N VAL A 594 -42.76 -16.41 69.27
CA VAL A 594 -42.76 -17.57 68.38
C VAL A 594 -44.03 -17.48 67.52
N GLU A 595 -43.85 -17.20 66.24
CA GLU A 595 -44.93 -17.25 65.25
C GLU A 595 -44.83 -18.56 64.47
N ARG A 596 -45.94 -19.30 64.38
CA ARG A 596 -46.01 -20.46 63.48
C ARG A 596 -46.17 -19.96 62.05
N ARG A 597 -45.25 -20.31 61.17
CA ARG A 597 -45.29 -20.00 59.75
C ARG A 597 -45.26 -21.28 58.93
N THR A 598 -45.95 -21.25 57.81
CA THR A 598 -45.96 -22.35 56.86
C THR A 598 -45.05 -22.02 55.71
N ARG A 599 -44.13 -22.92 55.36
CA ARG A 599 -43.32 -22.83 54.14
C ARG A 599 -43.72 -23.94 53.19
N THR A 600 -44.06 -23.57 51.96
CA THR A 600 -44.27 -24.53 50.88
C THR A 600 -42.98 -24.73 50.10
N SER A 601 -42.54 -25.97 49.98
CA SER A 601 -41.41 -26.42 49.18
C SER A 601 -41.91 -27.35 48.08
N TYR A 602 -41.21 -27.43 46.95
CA TYR A 602 -41.63 -28.26 45.83
C TYR A 602 -40.73 -29.49 45.68
N GLN A 603 -41.30 -30.67 45.87
CA GLN A 603 -40.64 -31.92 45.49
C GLN A 603 -40.85 -32.16 44.00
N LEU A 604 -39.77 -32.10 43.23
CA LEU A 604 -39.78 -32.34 41.78
C LEU A 604 -39.54 -33.82 41.50
N VAL A 605 -40.44 -34.44 40.74
CA VAL A 605 -40.32 -35.80 40.24
C VAL A 605 -40.10 -35.75 38.72
N TYR A 606 -38.92 -36.21 38.31
CA TYR A 606 -38.48 -36.22 36.93
C TYR A 606 -38.83 -37.55 36.23
N PRO A 607 -39.05 -37.55 34.91
CA PRO A 607 -39.23 -38.79 34.17
C PRO A 607 -38.01 -39.72 34.29
N THR A 608 -38.23 -41.02 34.40
CA THR A 608 -37.14 -42.00 34.24
C THR A 608 -36.75 -42.08 32.76
N THR A 609 -37.74 -42.18 31.88
CA THR A 609 -37.56 -42.07 30.43
C THR A 609 -38.37 -40.89 29.92
N LEU A 610 -37.76 -40.04 29.09
CA LEU A 610 -38.45 -38.99 28.34
C LEU A 610 -38.17 -39.17 26.86
N LYS A 611 -39.21 -39.48 26.08
CA LYS A 611 -39.17 -39.59 24.63
C LYS A 611 -40.00 -38.48 23.99
N ILE A 612 -39.40 -37.74 23.07
CA ILE A 612 -40.07 -36.68 22.29
C ILE A 612 -39.87 -36.98 20.81
N ASN A 613 -40.96 -37.24 20.10
CA ASN A 613 -40.96 -37.40 18.65
C ASN A 613 -41.59 -36.16 18.01
N GLY A 614 -40.79 -35.40 17.27
CA GLY A 614 -41.17 -34.12 16.69
C GLY A 614 -41.15 -34.13 15.16
N ALA A 615 -42.16 -33.54 14.54
CA ALA A 615 -42.10 -33.08 13.16
C ALA A 615 -42.23 -31.56 13.14
N MET A 616 -41.39 -30.89 12.37
CA MET A 616 -41.35 -29.43 12.29
C MET A 616 -41.47 -28.98 10.84
N ASP A 617 -42.60 -28.39 10.52
CA ASP A 617 -42.84 -27.76 9.22
C ASP A 617 -42.37 -26.30 9.29
N THR A 618 -41.68 -25.85 8.24
CA THR A 618 -41.09 -24.51 8.19
C THR A 618 -41.74 -23.68 7.10
N ASP A 619 -41.98 -22.40 7.39
CA ASP A 619 -42.54 -21.44 6.46
C ASP A 619 -41.84 -20.07 6.60
N LYS A 620 -42.01 -19.19 5.62
CA LYS A 620 -41.42 -17.84 5.60
C LYS A 620 -42.50 -16.80 5.81
N ARG A 621 -42.37 -16.00 6.86
CA ARG A 621 -43.25 -14.83 7.08
C ARG A 621 -42.57 -13.55 6.63
N TYR A 622 -43.35 -12.67 6.02
CA TYR A 622 -42.87 -11.41 5.45
C TYR A 622 -43.45 -10.22 6.21
N ARG A 623 -42.62 -9.20 6.46
CA ARG A 623 -43.06 -7.85 6.83
C ARG A 623 -42.27 -6.84 6.01
N GLY A 624 -42.94 -6.18 5.07
CA GLY A 624 -42.26 -5.38 4.04
C GLY A 624 -41.37 -6.26 3.17
N LEU A 625 -40.07 -5.92 3.08
CA LEU A 625 -39.05 -6.66 2.33
C LEU A 625 -38.30 -7.71 3.19
N HIS A 626 -38.60 -7.79 4.49
CA HIS A 626 -37.89 -8.68 5.42
C HIS A 626 -38.64 -10.00 5.60
N GLN A 627 -37.93 -11.11 5.47
CA GLN A 627 -38.45 -12.46 5.69
C GLN A 627 -37.89 -13.05 7.01
N VAL A 628 -38.73 -13.75 7.77
CA VAL A 628 -38.35 -14.51 8.97
C VAL A 628 -38.77 -15.96 8.79
N LEU A 629 -37.88 -16.89 9.14
CA LEU A 629 -38.19 -18.31 9.14
C LEU A 629 -38.97 -18.66 10.40
N VAL A 630 -40.21 -19.11 10.21
CA VAL A 630 -41.09 -19.58 11.27
C VAL A 630 -41.25 -21.09 11.14
N PHE A 631 -41.60 -21.74 12.23
CA PHE A 631 -41.89 -23.16 12.22
C PHE A 631 -43.18 -23.47 13.00
N SER A 632 -43.83 -24.54 12.57
CA SER A 632 -44.93 -25.19 13.25
C SER A 632 -44.49 -26.60 13.62
N GLY A 633 -44.27 -26.82 14.92
CA GLY A 633 -43.84 -28.09 15.47
C GLY A 633 -45.00 -28.92 16.00
N GLN A 634 -44.99 -30.22 15.74
CA GLN A 634 -45.89 -31.21 16.31
C GLN A 634 -45.03 -32.22 17.09
N TYR A 635 -45.20 -32.26 18.41
CA TYR A 635 -44.36 -33.02 19.33
C TYR A 635 -45.21 -34.01 20.13
N ALA A 636 -44.89 -35.31 20.00
CA ALA A 636 -45.46 -36.37 20.82
C ALA A 636 -44.51 -36.68 21.98
N PHE A 637 -44.97 -36.41 23.19
CA PHE A 637 -44.25 -36.69 24.43
C PHE A 637 -44.71 -38.03 25.00
N SER A 638 -43.77 -38.88 25.41
CA SER A 638 -44.06 -40.15 26.06
C SER A 638 -42.94 -40.55 27.01
N GLY A 639 -43.24 -41.39 27.99
CA GLY A 639 -42.26 -41.84 28.95
C GLY A 639 -42.88 -42.43 30.20
N ASP A 640 -42.12 -42.46 31.27
CA ASP A 640 -42.55 -43.01 32.55
C ASP A 640 -41.97 -42.22 33.73
N PHE A 641 -42.75 -42.10 34.79
CA PHE A 641 -42.34 -41.57 36.08
C PHE A 641 -42.19 -42.71 37.08
N ASP A 642 -41.19 -42.59 37.95
CA ASP A 642 -41.04 -43.40 39.16
C ASP A 642 -41.49 -42.52 40.34
N LEU A 643 -42.76 -42.66 40.72
CA LEU A 643 -43.40 -41.82 41.72
C LEU A 643 -43.06 -42.33 43.13
N PRO A 644 -42.48 -41.49 44.00
CA PRO A 644 -42.20 -41.86 45.38
C PRO A 644 -43.50 -41.98 46.19
N SER A 645 -43.48 -42.84 47.20
CA SER A 645 -44.56 -42.92 48.19
C SER A 645 -44.61 -41.68 49.08
N ARG A 646 -45.77 -41.44 49.69
CA ARG A 646 -45.99 -40.38 50.68
C ARG A 646 -44.97 -40.43 51.82
N GLU A 647 -44.62 -41.63 52.29
CA GLU A 647 -43.63 -41.81 53.34
C GLU A 647 -42.22 -41.41 52.88
N GLU A 648 -41.81 -41.82 51.68
CA GLU A 648 -40.51 -41.43 51.09
C GLU A 648 -40.39 -39.92 50.88
N ILE A 649 -41.47 -39.26 50.45
CA ILE A 649 -41.51 -37.80 50.29
C ILE A 649 -41.33 -37.14 51.66
N LEU A 650 -42.15 -37.50 52.65
CA LEU A 650 -42.14 -36.86 53.98
C LEU A 650 -40.87 -37.17 54.78
N ALA A 651 -40.21 -38.31 54.54
CA ALA A 651 -38.95 -38.67 55.19
C ALA A 651 -37.83 -37.64 54.94
N GLY A 652 -37.88 -36.90 53.82
CA GLY A 652 -36.92 -35.85 53.48
C GLY A 652 -37.06 -34.56 54.28
N TYR A 653 -38.17 -34.38 55.01
CA TYR A 653 -38.57 -33.11 55.64
C TYR A 653 -38.43 -33.12 57.18
N GLY A 654 -38.02 -34.23 57.81
CA GLY A 654 -37.72 -34.29 59.25
C GLY A 654 -38.95 -34.44 60.17
N LYS A 655 -38.81 -34.13 61.47
CA LYS A 655 -39.87 -34.29 62.51
C LYS A 655 -40.92 -33.16 62.52
N THR A 656 -40.86 -32.23 61.56
CA THR A 656 -41.83 -31.14 61.36
C THR A 656 -43.18 -31.69 60.88
N GLN A 657 -44.28 -31.03 61.23
CA GLN A 657 -45.61 -31.43 60.79
C GLN A 657 -45.79 -31.03 59.31
N ALA A 658 -45.29 -31.87 58.41
CA ALA A 658 -45.35 -31.65 56.96
C ALA A 658 -46.60 -32.28 56.35
N SER A 659 -47.22 -31.57 55.40
CA SER A 659 -48.39 -32.01 54.64
C SER A 659 -48.13 -31.95 53.14
N ILE A 660 -48.65 -32.93 52.40
CA ILE A 660 -48.56 -32.99 50.94
C ILE A 660 -49.80 -32.31 50.36
N GLY A 661 -49.59 -31.33 49.49
CA GLY A 661 -50.65 -30.69 48.69
C GLY A 661 -50.97 -31.47 47.42
N ASN A 662 -51.87 -30.94 46.59
CA ASN A 662 -52.27 -31.60 45.35
C ASN A 662 -51.10 -31.63 44.35
N PRO A 663 -50.69 -32.81 43.86
CA PRO A 663 -49.68 -32.91 42.81
C PRO A 663 -50.18 -32.35 41.48
N PHE A 664 -49.28 -31.75 40.70
CA PHE A 664 -49.58 -31.29 39.34
C PHE A 664 -48.38 -31.52 38.43
N ALA A 665 -48.62 -31.79 37.15
CA ALA A 665 -47.58 -31.86 36.13
C ALA A 665 -47.32 -30.47 35.56
N VAL A 666 -46.06 -30.11 35.31
CA VAL A 666 -45.65 -28.83 34.74
C VAL A 666 -44.93 -29.03 33.41
N LEU A 667 -45.22 -28.14 32.47
CA LEU A 667 -44.54 -28.01 31.19
C LEU A 667 -44.22 -26.52 30.93
N HIS A 668 -42.96 -26.12 31.10
CA HIS A 668 -42.53 -24.77 30.76
C HIS A 668 -42.43 -24.60 29.25
N ILE A 669 -42.95 -23.48 28.74
CA ILE A 669 -42.86 -23.06 27.35
C ILE A 669 -42.46 -21.59 27.35
N ALA A 670 -41.37 -21.25 26.65
CA ALA A 670 -40.78 -19.90 26.63
C ALA A 670 -41.80 -18.81 26.23
N ASP A 671 -42.61 -19.10 25.20
CA ASP A 671 -43.70 -18.24 24.74
C ASP A 671 -44.97 -19.05 24.45
N VAL A 672 -45.92 -18.96 25.39
CA VAL A 672 -47.21 -19.67 25.33
C VAL A 672 -48.09 -19.23 24.14
N ARG A 673 -47.81 -18.09 23.49
CA ARG A 673 -48.53 -17.65 22.27
C ARG A 673 -48.32 -18.60 21.07
N GLY A 674 -47.26 -19.41 21.13
CA GLY A 674 -46.94 -20.42 20.13
C GLY A 674 -47.81 -21.68 20.24
N ILE A 675 -48.54 -21.90 21.33
CA ILE A 675 -49.31 -23.13 21.55
C ILE A 675 -50.52 -23.15 20.61
N ARG A 676 -50.74 -24.28 19.91
CA ARG A 676 -51.81 -24.44 18.89
C ARG A 676 -52.86 -25.49 19.22
N ASN A 677 -52.66 -26.28 20.25
CA ASN A 677 -53.64 -27.24 20.77
C ASN A 677 -53.68 -27.18 22.30
N THR A 678 -54.75 -27.68 22.90
CA THR A 678 -54.80 -27.93 24.36
C THR A 678 -54.27 -29.34 24.61
N PRO A 679 -53.06 -29.51 25.19
CA PRO A 679 -52.52 -30.84 25.45
C PRO A 679 -53.31 -31.52 26.57
N VAL A 680 -53.49 -32.83 26.46
CA VAL A 680 -54.10 -33.67 27.51
C VAL A 680 -53.07 -34.68 27.97
N LEU A 681 -52.68 -34.60 29.25
CA LEU A 681 -51.79 -35.54 29.89
C LEU A 681 -52.55 -36.83 30.23
N LYS A 682 -52.13 -37.94 29.63
CA LYS A 682 -52.56 -39.27 30.05
C LYS A 682 -51.48 -39.87 30.93
N LEU A 683 -51.84 -40.28 32.13
CA LEU A 683 -50.97 -40.92 33.11
C LEU A 683 -51.62 -42.24 33.53
N ASP A 684 -51.28 -43.33 32.85
CA ASP A 684 -52.00 -44.61 32.86
C ASP A 684 -53.53 -44.49 32.73
N THR A 685 -54.26 -44.53 33.85
CA THR A 685 -55.73 -44.42 33.90
C THR A 685 -56.23 -43.01 34.20
N LEU A 686 -55.35 -42.14 34.68
CA LEU A 686 -55.65 -40.73 34.96
C LEU A 686 -55.49 -39.90 33.67
N SER A 687 -56.39 -38.97 33.44
CA SER A 687 -56.28 -37.99 32.34
C SER A 687 -56.54 -36.60 32.88
N ALA A 688 -55.64 -35.66 32.59
CA ALA A 688 -55.72 -34.28 33.05
C ALA A 688 -55.43 -33.33 31.88
N GLU A 689 -56.28 -32.32 31.69
CA GLU A 689 -56.04 -31.28 30.70
C GLU A 689 -55.02 -30.27 31.22
N PHE A 690 -54.17 -29.76 30.33
CA PHE A 690 -53.23 -28.70 30.69
C PHE A 690 -53.93 -27.33 30.71
N GLU A 691 -53.77 -26.62 31.82
CA GLU A 691 -54.18 -25.25 32.05
C GLU A 691 -53.00 -24.29 31.93
N GLN A 692 -53.30 -22.99 31.74
CA GLN A 692 -52.28 -21.96 31.56
C GLN A 692 -51.51 -21.67 32.86
N GLY A 693 -50.21 -21.45 32.73
CA GLY A 693 -49.30 -21.14 33.84
C GLY A 693 -48.69 -22.42 34.43
N THR A 694 -47.58 -22.29 35.15
CA THR A 694 -46.88 -23.45 35.74
C THR A 694 -47.13 -23.61 37.23
N GLN A 695 -47.82 -22.65 37.86
CA GLN A 695 -47.92 -22.49 39.32
C GLN A 695 -46.56 -22.34 40.05
N LEU A 696 -45.45 -22.19 39.32
CA LEU A 696 -44.12 -22.00 39.89
C LEU A 696 -43.65 -20.55 39.70
N ASP A 697 -43.35 -19.86 40.80
CA ASP A 697 -42.90 -18.46 40.79
C ASP A 697 -41.63 -18.25 39.95
N ALA A 698 -40.71 -19.22 39.97
CA ALA A 698 -39.44 -19.14 39.26
C ALA A 698 -39.57 -19.40 37.74
N LEU A 699 -40.67 -20.04 37.30
CA LEU A 699 -40.89 -20.41 35.89
C LEU A 699 -42.34 -20.12 35.48
N PRO A 700 -42.84 -18.87 35.57
CA PRO A 700 -44.28 -18.58 35.53
C PRO A 700 -44.95 -18.87 34.18
N ARG A 701 -44.16 -18.95 33.08
CA ARG A 701 -44.67 -19.22 31.73
C ARG A 701 -44.70 -20.71 31.46
N GLY A 702 -45.79 -21.20 30.84
CA GLY A 702 -45.96 -22.60 30.50
C GLY A 702 -47.37 -23.08 30.79
N LEU A 703 -47.49 -24.37 31.04
CA LEU A 703 -48.73 -25.09 31.32
C LEU A 703 -48.58 -25.95 32.58
N HIS A 704 -49.69 -26.25 33.23
CA HIS A 704 -49.78 -27.22 34.31
C HIS A 704 -51.01 -28.12 34.15
N ALA A 705 -50.98 -29.33 34.68
CA ALA A 705 -52.15 -30.23 34.71
C ALA A 705 -52.31 -30.76 36.13
N ASN A 706 -53.45 -30.50 36.76
CA ASN A 706 -53.75 -30.97 38.12
C ASN A 706 -53.95 -32.49 38.11
N LEU A 707 -53.23 -33.21 38.99
CA LEU A 707 -53.26 -34.67 39.05
C LEU A 707 -54.16 -35.13 40.21
N ASP A 708 -55.40 -34.67 40.20
CA ASP A 708 -56.38 -35.03 41.22
C ASP A 708 -56.61 -36.54 41.23
N GLY A 709 -56.48 -37.17 42.40
CA GLY A 709 -56.62 -38.62 42.54
C GLY A 709 -55.36 -39.44 42.23
N LEU A 710 -54.20 -38.81 42.05
CA LEU A 710 -52.92 -39.53 41.98
C LEU A 710 -52.63 -40.27 43.30
N ASP A 711 -52.58 -41.60 43.26
CA ASP A 711 -52.28 -42.42 44.43
C ASP A 711 -50.77 -42.38 44.75
N LEU A 712 -50.44 -41.78 45.90
CA LEU A 712 -49.09 -41.73 46.47
C LEU A 712 -48.93 -42.66 47.69
N ALA A 713 -49.89 -43.56 47.95
CA ALA A 713 -49.80 -44.49 49.09
C ALA A 713 -48.62 -45.47 48.97
N ARG A 714 -48.24 -45.83 47.74
CA ARG A 714 -47.11 -46.72 47.43
C ARG A 714 -46.32 -46.15 46.28
N ARG A 715 -45.04 -46.52 46.22
CA ARG A 715 -44.19 -46.22 45.07
C ARG A 715 -44.77 -46.90 43.83
N ALA A 716 -44.90 -46.15 42.73
CA ALA A 716 -45.52 -46.63 41.51
C ALA A 716 -44.79 -46.13 40.27
N HIS A 717 -44.70 -47.00 39.26
CA HIS A 717 -44.26 -46.63 37.92
C HIS A 717 -45.50 -46.25 37.11
N GLN A 718 -45.54 -45.03 36.57
CA GLN A 718 -46.67 -44.56 35.78
C GLN A 718 -46.22 -44.08 34.40
N ALA A 719 -46.83 -44.63 33.35
CA ALA A 719 -46.52 -44.22 31.98
C ALA A 719 -47.30 -42.96 31.62
N PHE A 720 -46.65 -42.01 30.95
CA PHE A 720 -47.30 -40.78 30.48
C PHE A 720 -47.25 -40.63 28.97
N SER A 721 -48.26 -39.94 28.42
CA SER A 721 -48.23 -39.45 27.04
C SER A 721 -49.09 -38.20 26.83
N PHE A 722 -48.66 -37.31 25.93
CA PHE A 722 -49.45 -36.18 25.44
C PHE A 722 -48.86 -35.63 24.13
N ASN A 723 -49.65 -34.85 23.39
CA ASN A 723 -49.22 -34.17 22.17
C ASN A 723 -49.22 -32.66 22.35
N LEU A 724 -48.17 -31.99 21.89
CA LEU A 724 -48.01 -30.54 21.91
C LEU A 724 -47.72 -30.03 20.49
N ASN A 725 -48.58 -29.13 20.01
CA ASN A 725 -48.37 -28.36 18.80
C ASN A 725 -47.86 -26.98 19.20
N LEU A 726 -46.66 -26.64 18.76
CA LEU A 726 -45.95 -25.44 19.18
C LEU A 726 -45.31 -24.75 17.98
N ASP A 727 -45.75 -23.52 17.73
CA ASP A 727 -45.13 -22.61 16.78
C ASP A 727 -43.97 -21.85 17.43
N GLY A 728 -42.97 -21.51 16.62
CA GLY A 728 -41.86 -20.67 17.02
C GLY A 728 -41.13 -20.06 15.85
N ILE A 729 -40.07 -19.30 16.15
CA ILE A 729 -39.18 -18.69 15.16
C ILE A 729 -37.74 -19.04 15.49
N GLU A 730 -36.88 -19.07 14.48
CA GLU A 730 -35.41 -19.23 14.54
C GLU A 730 -34.87 -20.47 15.25
N SER A 731 -35.38 -20.89 16.41
CA SER A 731 -34.94 -22.08 17.11
C SER A 731 -36.00 -22.74 17.98
N GLN A 732 -35.89 -24.06 18.09
CA GLN A 732 -36.60 -24.90 19.04
C GLN A 732 -35.59 -25.56 19.97
N SER A 733 -35.77 -25.39 21.28
CA SER A 733 -34.91 -25.94 22.31
C SER A 733 -35.67 -26.90 23.23
N PHE A 734 -34.98 -27.95 23.68
CA PHE A 734 -35.50 -28.90 24.66
C PHE A 734 -34.52 -29.08 25.81
N VAL A 735 -35.04 -29.11 27.03
CA VAL A 735 -34.26 -29.42 28.23
C VAL A 735 -34.39 -30.91 28.56
N PRO A 736 -33.27 -31.67 28.66
CA PRO A 736 -33.26 -33.09 28.97
C PRO A 736 -33.53 -33.35 30.47
N VAL A 737 -34.78 -33.22 30.91
CA VAL A 737 -35.16 -33.38 32.32
C VAL A 737 -35.24 -34.83 32.80
N GLY A 738 -35.39 -35.81 31.91
CA GLY A 738 -35.49 -37.22 32.27
C GLY A 738 -34.16 -37.87 32.67
N LYS A 739 -34.18 -39.03 33.32
CA LYS A 739 -32.94 -39.81 33.57
C LYS A 739 -32.31 -40.28 32.26
N ASN A 740 -33.15 -40.71 31.32
CA ASN A 740 -32.83 -41.04 29.93
C ASN A 740 -33.71 -40.22 28.99
N ASN A 741 -33.11 -39.35 28.19
CA ASN A 741 -33.81 -38.48 27.25
C ASN A 741 -33.53 -38.93 25.82
N GLN A 742 -34.57 -39.18 25.05
CA GLN A 742 -34.49 -39.43 23.62
C GLN A 742 -35.39 -38.44 22.89
N VAL A 743 -34.80 -37.55 22.11
CA VAL A 743 -35.54 -36.55 21.34
C VAL A 743 -35.23 -36.74 19.88
N ALA A 744 -36.22 -37.06 19.06
CA ALA A 744 -36.09 -37.21 17.63
C ALA A 744 -36.91 -36.14 16.94
N VAL A 745 -36.28 -35.32 16.09
CA VAL A 745 -36.95 -34.25 15.36
C VAL A 745 -36.63 -34.37 13.87
N ARG A 746 -37.68 -34.28 13.04
CA ARG A 746 -37.58 -34.19 11.59
C ARG A 746 -38.15 -32.88 11.06
N SER A 747 -37.55 -32.34 10.01
CA SER A 747 -38.05 -31.16 9.31
C SER A 747 -37.75 -31.23 7.82
N GLN A 748 -38.57 -30.54 7.03
CA GLN A 748 -38.33 -30.36 5.59
C GLN A 748 -37.25 -29.30 5.30
N TRP A 749 -36.81 -28.57 6.32
CA TRP A 749 -35.75 -27.56 6.17
C TRP A 749 -34.37 -28.21 5.96
N PRO A 750 -33.63 -27.89 4.90
CA PRO A 750 -32.37 -28.60 4.58
C PRO A 750 -31.14 -28.11 5.36
N HIS A 751 -31.26 -27.04 6.14
CA HIS A 751 -30.13 -26.36 6.76
C HIS A 751 -30.29 -26.18 8.27
N PRO A 752 -30.34 -27.26 9.06
CA PRO A 752 -30.35 -27.15 10.52
C PRO A 752 -28.99 -26.72 11.04
N GLN A 753 -29.00 -25.91 12.09
CA GLN A 753 -27.85 -25.67 12.95
C GLN A 753 -28.15 -26.26 14.33
N PHE A 754 -27.45 -27.33 14.68
CA PHE A 754 -27.56 -27.92 16.01
C PHE A 754 -26.71 -27.11 16.99
N THR A 755 -27.34 -26.65 18.06
CA THR A 755 -26.74 -25.77 19.08
C THR A 755 -27.09 -26.25 20.49
N GLY A 756 -26.58 -25.56 21.52
CA GLY A 756 -26.70 -25.96 22.92
C GLY A 756 -25.56 -26.86 23.39
N ARG A 757 -25.69 -27.41 24.60
CA ARG A 757 -24.63 -28.18 25.27
C ARG A 757 -24.44 -29.57 24.66
N PHE A 758 -25.47 -30.11 24.01
CA PHE A 758 -25.47 -31.46 23.43
C PHE A 758 -25.80 -31.43 21.95
N LEU A 759 -24.88 -31.94 21.12
CA LEU A 759 -25.07 -32.08 19.68
C LEU A 759 -25.48 -33.52 19.35
N PRO A 760 -26.32 -33.75 18.32
CA PRO A 760 -26.67 -35.11 17.90
C PRO A 760 -25.42 -35.78 17.31
N ALA A 761 -25.19 -37.05 17.65
CA ALA A 761 -24.04 -37.79 17.15
C ALA A 761 -24.10 -37.90 15.61
N PRO A 762 -22.96 -37.95 14.90
CA PRO A 762 -22.95 -38.01 13.42
C PRO A 762 -23.78 -39.17 12.82
N ARG A 763 -23.86 -40.31 13.52
CA ARG A 763 -24.67 -41.47 13.12
C ARG A 763 -26.17 -41.30 13.36
N ASP A 764 -26.54 -40.39 14.28
CA ASP A 764 -27.90 -40.16 14.74
C ASP A 764 -28.49 -38.87 14.11
N ARG A 765 -27.86 -38.38 13.03
CA ARG A 765 -28.36 -37.25 12.23
C ARG A 765 -28.20 -37.51 10.74
N GLN A 766 -29.17 -37.07 9.97
CA GLN A 766 -29.14 -37.08 8.51
C GLN A 766 -29.61 -35.71 8.01
N ILE A 767 -28.79 -35.07 7.18
CA ILE A 767 -29.12 -33.80 6.55
C ILE A 767 -29.09 -34.02 5.04
N THR A 768 -30.21 -33.75 4.38
CA THR A 768 -30.41 -33.93 2.94
C THR A 768 -30.93 -32.62 2.33
N LYS A 769 -30.97 -32.53 0.99
CA LYS A 769 -31.56 -31.38 0.29
C LYS A 769 -33.06 -31.19 0.57
N ASN A 770 -33.74 -32.24 1.05
CA ASN A 770 -35.18 -32.23 1.29
C ASN A 770 -35.53 -32.06 2.78
N GLY A 771 -34.54 -31.87 3.65
CA GLY A 771 -34.76 -31.77 5.09
C GLY A 771 -33.70 -32.42 5.94
N PHE A 772 -33.94 -32.43 7.25
CA PHE A 772 -33.12 -33.13 8.23
C PHE A 772 -33.93 -34.04 9.15
N SER A 773 -33.25 -35.04 9.69
CA SER A 773 -33.69 -35.84 10.82
C SER A 773 -32.54 -35.93 11.82
N ALA A 774 -32.82 -35.69 13.09
CA ALA A 774 -31.80 -35.76 14.14
C ALA A 774 -32.38 -36.34 15.43
N THR A 775 -31.60 -37.18 16.08
CA THR A 775 -31.93 -37.80 17.36
C THR A 775 -30.86 -37.48 18.40
N TRP A 776 -31.30 -36.98 19.54
CA TRP A 776 -30.49 -36.77 20.73
C TRP A 776 -30.78 -37.88 21.72
N ASN A 777 -29.72 -38.47 22.28
CA ASN A 777 -29.81 -39.39 23.41
C ASN A 777 -28.96 -38.80 24.54
N VAL A 778 -29.60 -38.26 25.58
CA VAL A 778 -28.94 -37.53 26.67
C VAL A 778 -29.30 -38.16 28.02
N SER A 779 -28.29 -38.57 28.77
CA SER A 779 -28.46 -39.07 30.14
C SER A 779 -28.38 -37.93 31.16
N SER A 780 -29.16 -38.02 32.24
CA SER A 780 -29.06 -37.15 33.42
C SER A 780 -27.67 -37.15 34.09
N LEU A 781 -26.85 -38.19 33.87
CA LEU A 781 -25.45 -38.19 34.35
C LEU A 781 -24.56 -37.21 33.58
N ALA A 782 -24.95 -36.86 32.36
CA ALA A 782 -24.21 -35.93 31.50
C ALA A 782 -24.81 -34.51 31.51
N ALA A 783 -26.11 -34.37 31.83
CA ALA A 783 -26.82 -33.09 31.87
C ALA A 783 -27.15 -32.67 33.31
N ASP A 784 -26.81 -31.43 33.68
CA ASP A 784 -27.09 -30.89 35.02
C ASP A 784 -28.52 -30.32 35.15
N ALA A 785 -29.37 -30.54 34.15
CA ALA A 785 -30.70 -29.95 34.03
C ALA A 785 -31.60 -30.19 35.27
N GLN A 786 -31.56 -31.40 35.87
CA GLN A 786 -32.34 -31.72 37.08
C GLN A 786 -31.87 -30.92 38.31
N SER A 787 -30.55 -30.76 38.49
CA SER A 787 -29.99 -30.00 39.60
C SER A 787 -30.27 -28.51 39.43
N GLN A 788 -30.09 -28.00 38.21
CA GLN A 788 -30.35 -26.61 37.83
C GLN A 788 -31.82 -26.26 38.05
N LEU A 789 -32.76 -27.12 37.60
CA LEU A 789 -34.19 -26.88 37.78
C LEU A 789 -34.59 -26.92 39.26
N ARG A 790 -34.07 -27.87 40.04
CA ARG A 790 -34.33 -27.92 41.48
C ARG A 790 -33.82 -26.67 42.20
N ARG A 791 -32.66 -26.14 41.80
CA ARG A 791 -32.11 -24.90 42.34
C ARG A 791 -32.95 -23.68 41.95
N ILE A 792 -33.48 -23.64 40.73
CA ILE A 792 -34.33 -22.57 40.24
C ILE A 792 -35.69 -22.56 40.98
N VAL A 793 -36.34 -23.73 41.09
CA VAL A 793 -37.68 -23.84 41.67
C VAL A 793 -37.69 -23.65 43.18
N ASN A 794 -36.70 -24.21 43.90
CA ASN A 794 -36.63 -24.14 45.36
C ASN A 794 -35.65 -23.09 45.89
N GLY A 795 -34.99 -22.34 45.00
CA GLY A 795 -34.07 -21.25 45.35
C GLY A 795 -34.78 -19.90 45.53
N PRO A 796 -34.04 -18.85 45.94
CA PRO A 796 -34.58 -17.50 45.98
C PRO A 796 -35.05 -17.09 44.58
N ALA A 797 -36.25 -16.52 44.48
CA ALA A 797 -36.98 -16.27 43.23
C ALA A 797 -36.07 -15.80 42.10
N ALA A 798 -35.93 -16.60 41.05
CA ALA A 798 -35.10 -16.28 39.90
C ALA A 798 -35.79 -15.28 38.96
N GLY A 799 -34.98 -14.50 38.24
CA GLY A 799 -35.44 -13.47 37.30
C GLY A 799 -36.26 -14.08 36.17
N LYS A 800 -36.91 -13.22 35.36
CA LYS A 800 -37.89 -13.64 34.33
C LYS A 800 -37.36 -14.62 33.27
N ASP A 801 -36.04 -14.81 33.18
CA ASP A 801 -35.35 -15.70 32.22
C ASP A 801 -34.59 -16.87 32.90
N ALA A 802 -35.02 -17.33 34.07
CA ALA A 802 -34.40 -18.48 34.78
C ALA A 802 -34.25 -19.75 33.91
N ALA A 803 -35.14 -19.92 32.93
CA ALA A 803 -35.12 -21.02 31.97
C ALA A 803 -33.90 -21.00 31.02
N ALA A 804 -33.29 -19.83 30.75
CA ALA A 804 -32.17 -19.70 29.81
C ALA A 804 -30.85 -20.26 30.35
N GLY A 805 -30.73 -20.43 31.67
CA GLY A 805 -29.54 -20.98 32.34
C GLY A 805 -29.54 -22.50 32.49
N VAL A 806 -30.56 -23.20 31.96
CA VAL A 806 -30.68 -24.65 32.08
C VAL A 806 -30.05 -25.33 30.86
N ASP A 807 -29.28 -26.39 31.12
CA ASP A 807 -28.68 -27.24 30.10
C ASP A 807 -29.75 -27.66 29.09
N SER A 808 -29.53 -27.32 27.82
CA SER A 808 -30.46 -27.62 26.73
C SER A 808 -29.70 -27.97 25.46
N PHE A 809 -30.42 -28.57 24.53
CA PHE A 809 -30.01 -28.67 23.14
C PHE A 809 -31.08 -28.04 22.25
N ALA A 810 -30.66 -27.52 21.12
CA ALA A 810 -31.51 -26.71 20.27
C ALA A 810 -31.26 -26.97 18.79
N ILE A 811 -32.32 -26.80 18.03
CA ILE A 811 -32.31 -26.79 16.57
C ILE A 811 -32.55 -25.35 16.18
N ALA A 812 -31.51 -24.69 15.68
CA ALA A 812 -31.63 -23.40 15.04
C ALA A 812 -31.87 -23.58 13.54
N LEU A 813 -32.92 -22.96 13.04
CA LEU A 813 -33.29 -22.88 11.65
C LEU A 813 -32.61 -21.67 11.04
N LYS A 814 -31.42 -21.90 10.48
CA LYS A 814 -30.64 -20.84 9.83
C LYS A 814 -30.81 -20.92 8.32
N GLU A 815 -30.97 -19.77 7.69
CA GLU A 815 -30.81 -19.65 6.23
C GLU A 815 -29.31 -19.45 5.94
N PRO A 816 -28.60 -20.45 5.38
CA PRO A 816 -27.16 -20.39 5.21
C PRO A 816 -26.73 -19.32 4.21
N VAL A 817 -27.65 -18.88 3.36
CA VAL A 817 -27.39 -17.94 2.27
C VAL A 817 -28.46 -16.85 2.27
N ASN A 818 -28.21 -15.76 3.00
CA ASN A 818 -29.01 -14.53 2.90
C ASN A 818 -28.50 -13.69 1.70
N ILE A 819 -29.41 -12.95 1.06
CA ILE A 819 -29.10 -12.02 -0.04
C ILE A 819 -27.99 -11.03 0.35
N TYR A 820 -27.96 -10.55 1.60
CA TYR A 820 -26.95 -9.61 2.08
C TYR A 820 -25.58 -10.26 2.23
N THR A 821 -25.52 -11.48 2.76
CA THR A 821 -24.27 -12.26 2.85
C THR A 821 -23.68 -12.56 1.48
N LEU A 822 -24.54 -12.84 0.48
CA LEU A 822 -24.10 -13.02 -0.91
C LEU A 822 -23.63 -11.71 -1.55
N ALA A 823 -24.32 -10.59 -1.30
CA ALA A 823 -23.93 -9.27 -1.80
C ALA A 823 -22.59 -8.83 -1.20
N GLU A 824 -22.38 -9.05 0.10
CA GLU A 824 -21.12 -8.74 0.79
C GLU A 824 -19.96 -9.57 0.21
N ARG A 825 -20.18 -10.87 -0.02
CA ARG A 825 -19.22 -11.74 -0.73
C ARG A 825 -18.94 -11.21 -2.14
N ALA A 826 -19.97 -10.80 -2.89
CA ALA A 826 -19.81 -10.24 -4.24
C ALA A 826 -18.92 -9.01 -4.24
N VAL A 827 -19.12 -8.08 -3.31
CA VAL A 827 -18.28 -6.88 -3.18
C VAL A 827 -16.86 -7.22 -2.75
N LYS A 828 -16.67 -8.16 -1.79
CA LYS A 828 -15.33 -8.64 -1.38
C LYS A 828 -14.53 -9.21 -2.56
N TYR A 829 -15.18 -9.98 -3.42
CA TYR A 829 -14.57 -10.50 -4.65
C TYR A 829 -14.54 -9.48 -5.80
N GLY A 830 -15.22 -8.35 -5.64
CA GLY A 830 -15.38 -7.33 -6.67
C GLY A 830 -14.06 -6.71 -7.11
N ILE A 831 -13.10 -6.53 -6.20
CA ILE A 831 -11.79 -5.95 -6.59
C ILE A 831 -10.97 -6.91 -7.46
N MET A 832 -11.00 -8.20 -7.14
CA MET A 832 -10.40 -9.25 -7.96
C MET A 832 -11.08 -9.28 -9.34
N PHE A 833 -12.40 -9.21 -9.35
CA PHE A 833 -13.18 -9.20 -10.59
C PHE A 833 -12.88 -7.99 -11.49
N VAL A 834 -12.77 -6.80 -10.92
CA VAL A 834 -12.38 -5.58 -11.64
C VAL A 834 -10.96 -5.70 -12.18
N ALA A 835 -10.02 -6.19 -11.37
CA ALA A 835 -8.63 -6.39 -11.78
C ALA A 835 -8.51 -7.38 -12.95
N LEU A 836 -9.19 -8.53 -12.88
CA LEU A 836 -9.20 -9.52 -13.96
C LEU A 836 -9.84 -8.96 -15.23
N THR A 837 -10.92 -8.19 -15.10
CA THR A 837 -11.58 -7.57 -16.26
C THR A 837 -10.65 -6.58 -16.93
N PHE A 838 -10.00 -5.69 -16.17
CA PHE A 838 -9.03 -4.73 -16.71
C PHE A 838 -7.79 -5.41 -17.30
N ALA A 839 -7.29 -6.48 -16.68
CA ALA A 839 -6.21 -7.29 -17.23
C ALA A 839 -6.60 -7.93 -18.58
N ALA A 840 -7.83 -8.45 -18.71
CA ALA A 840 -8.35 -8.98 -19.97
C ALA A 840 -8.46 -7.89 -21.04
N PHE A 841 -8.96 -6.70 -20.71
CA PHE A 841 -8.98 -5.54 -21.61
C PHE A 841 -7.59 -5.14 -22.07
N PHE A 842 -6.63 -5.05 -21.13
CA PHE A 842 -5.25 -4.69 -21.42
C PHE A 842 -4.54 -5.74 -22.28
N LEU A 843 -4.75 -7.03 -21.99
CA LEU A 843 -4.22 -8.12 -22.80
C LEU A 843 -4.82 -8.14 -24.21
N PHE A 844 -6.12 -7.89 -24.34
CA PHE A 844 -6.77 -7.80 -25.64
C PHE A 844 -6.27 -6.60 -26.45
N GLU A 845 -6.02 -5.46 -25.78
CA GLU A 845 -5.38 -4.29 -26.37
C GLU A 845 -4.02 -4.64 -27.00
N ILE A 846 -3.18 -5.35 -26.26
CA ILE A 846 -1.85 -5.79 -26.70
C ILE A 846 -1.95 -6.78 -27.86
N LEU A 847 -2.82 -7.78 -27.76
CA LEU A 847 -2.93 -8.86 -28.76
C LEU A 847 -3.52 -8.41 -30.10
N LYS A 848 -4.28 -7.31 -30.12
CA LYS A 848 -5.00 -6.83 -31.31
C LYS A 848 -4.57 -5.44 -31.77
N GLU A 849 -3.51 -4.87 -31.19
CA GLU A 849 -2.94 -3.56 -31.54
C GLU A 849 -3.98 -2.42 -31.58
N LEU A 850 -5.04 -2.51 -30.77
CA LEU A 850 -6.10 -1.52 -30.70
C LEU A 850 -5.73 -0.40 -29.71
N ARG A 851 -5.80 0.87 -30.12
CA ARG A 851 -5.51 2.00 -29.20
C ARG A 851 -6.75 2.40 -28.40
N ILE A 852 -7.00 1.73 -27.28
CA ILE A 852 -8.10 2.08 -26.36
C ILE A 852 -7.75 3.36 -25.59
N HIS A 853 -8.65 4.35 -25.49
CA HIS A 853 -8.36 5.58 -24.75
C HIS A 853 -8.52 5.35 -23.23
N PRO A 854 -7.69 5.95 -22.34
CA PRO A 854 -7.77 5.75 -20.90
C PRO A 854 -9.18 5.97 -20.30
N VAL A 855 -9.89 7.01 -20.74
CA VAL A 855 -11.30 7.28 -20.32
C VAL A 855 -12.23 6.07 -20.52
N GLN A 856 -11.96 5.22 -21.51
CA GLN A 856 -12.79 4.04 -21.79
C GLN A 856 -12.64 2.99 -20.69
N TYR A 857 -11.47 2.87 -20.05
CA TYR A 857 -11.28 2.04 -18.86
C TYR A 857 -12.10 2.57 -17.68
N ALA A 858 -12.21 3.90 -17.52
CA ALA A 858 -13.03 4.50 -16.47
C ALA A 858 -14.52 4.21 -16.66
N LEU A 859 -15.03 4.30 -17.90
CA LEU A 859 -16.43 3.99 -18.22
C LEU A 859 -16.77 2.52 -18.00
N VAL A 860 -15.90 1.60 -18.43
CA VAL A 860 -16.04 0.16 -18.15
C VAL A 860 -16.01 -0.09 -16.65
N GLY A 861 -15.10 0.58 -15.95
CA GLY A 861 -14.99 0.53 -14.49
C GLY A 861 -16.26 0.94 -13.75
N LEU A 862 -16.89 2.04 -14.20
CA LEU A 862 -18.16 2.50 -13.65
C LEU A 862 -19.29 1.50 -13.91
N ALA A 863 -19.34 0.87 -15.09
CA ALA A 863 -20.31 -0.19 -15.38
C ALA A 863 -20.11 -1.42 -14.46
N LEU A 864 -18.86 -1.78 -14.16
CA LEU A 864 -18.55 -2.86 -13.20
C LEU A 864 -18.98 -2.50 -11.78
N ALA A 865 -18.79 -1.25 -11.33
CA ALA A 865 -19.31 -0.80 -10.03
C ALA A 865 -20.85 -0.85 -9.99
N MET A 866 -21.50 -0.46 -11.09
CA MET A 866 -22.96 -0.42 -11.20
C MET A 866 -23.61 -1.81 -11.13
N PHE A 867 -22.90 -2.85 -11.59
CA PHE A 867 -23.35 -4.22 -11.40
C PHE A 867 -23.64 -4.55 -9.94
N PHE A 868 -22.79 -4.16 -9.00
CA PHE A 868 -22.99 -4.47 -7.58
C PHE A 868 -24.18 -3.73 -6.97
N LEU A 869 -24.41 -2.47 -7.39
CA LEU A 869 -25.57 -1.71 -6.95
C LEU A 869 -26.88 -2.28 -7.51
N LEU A 870 -26.89 -2.64 -8.80
CA LEU A 870 -28.02 -3.32 -9.42
C LEU A 870 -28.29 -4.68 -8.77
N LEU A 871 -27.23 -5.43 -8.45
CA LEU A 871 -27.33 -6.73 -7.80
C LEU A 871 -28.07 -6.62 -6.47
N ILE A 872 -27.65 -5.70 -5.58
CA ILE A 872 -28.32 -5.54 -4.28
C ILE A 872 -29.75 -5.04 -4.45
N SER A 873 -29.97 -4.00 -5.27
CA SER A 873 -31.29 -3.40 -5.44
C SER A 873 -32.30 -4.39 -6.03
N LEU A 874 -31.92 -5.21 -7.01
CA LEU A 874 -32.81 -6.25 -7.54
C LEU A 874 -33.01 -7.38 -6.53
N SER A 875 -31.96 -7.76 -5.77
CA SER A 875 -32.04 -8.87 -4.82
C SER A 875 -32.96 -8.61 -3.63
N GLU A 876 -33.29 -7.35 -3.34
CA GLU A 876 -34.31 -6.99 -2.36
C GLU A 876 -35.73 -7.32 -2.85
N HIS A 877 -35.96 -7.42 -4.17
CA HIS A 877 -37.29 -7.59 -4.75
C HIS A 877 -37.53 -8.94 -5.42
N ILE A 878 -36.49 -9.59 -5.93
CA ILE A 878 -36.57 -10.87 -6.65
C ILE A 878 -35.44 -11.80 -6.21
N ALA A 879 -35.58 -13.11 -6.50
CA ALA A 879 -34.60 -14.11 -6.08
C ALA A 879 -33.17 -13.75 -6.54
N PHE A 880 -32.17 -14.02 -5.70
CA PHE A 880 -30.77 -13.65 -5.93
C PHE A 880 -30.24 -14.12 -7.30
N GLY A 881 -30.51 -15.37 -7.69
CA GLY A 881 -30.06 -15.89 -8.98
C GLY A 881 -30.59 -15.10 -10.18
N MET A 882 -31.87 -14.71 -10.15
CA MET A 882 -32.48 -13.87 -11.19
C MET A 882 -31.93 -12.46 -11.17
N SER A 883 -31.75 -11.88 -9.97
CA SER A 883 -31.11 -10.57 -9.78
C SER A 883 -29.70 -10.55 -10.38
N TYR A 884 -28.93 -11.61 -10.14
CA TYR A 884 -27.59 -11.76 -10.66
C TYR A 884 -27.57 -11.86 -12.18
N VAL A 885 -28.44 -12.68 -12.77
CA VAL A 885 -28.54 -12.80 -14.24
C VAL A 885 -28.96 -11.48 -14.89
N LEU A 886 -29.93 -10.76 -14.30
CA LEU A 886 -30.37 -9.46 -14.82
C LEU A 886 -29.29 -8.39 -14.69
N ALA A 887 -28.64 -8.28 -13.52
CA ALA A 887 -27.59 -7.29 -13.27
C ALA A 887 -26.34 -7.57 -14.14
N SER A 888 -25.87 -8.83 -14.17
CA SER A 888 -24.72 -9.22 -15.00
C SER A 888 -25.06 -9.11 -16.49
N GLY A 889 -26.25 -9.54 -16.92
CA GLY A 889 -26.72 -9.41 -18.30
C GLY A 889 -26.78 -7.96 -18.77
N ALA A 890 -27.34 -7.05 -17.96
CA ALA A 890 -27.36 -5.62 -18.26
C ALA A 890 -25.95 -5.03 -18.38
N CYS A 891 -25.05 -5.39 -17.46
CA CYS A 891 -23.65 -4.94 -17.48
C CYS A 891 -22.88 -5.48 -18.70
N ILE A 892 -22.98 -6.79 -18.96
CA ILE A 892 -22.35 -7.45 -20.13
C ILE A 892 -22.88 -6.83 -21.44
N ALA A 893 -24.19 -6.63 -21.56
CA ALA A 893 -24.80 -6.04 -22.75
C ALA A 893 -24.31 -4.59 -22.97
N LEU A 894 -24.27 -3.77 -21.93
CA LEU A 894 -23.78 -2.39 -22.00
C LEU A 894 -22.30 -2.34 -22.42
N ILE A 895 -21.44 -3.13 -21.76
CA ILE A 895 -20.01 -3.18 -22.06
C ILE A 895 -19.77 -3.70 -23.48
N THR A 896 -20.49 -4.75 -23.90
CA THR A 896 -20.38 -5.34 -25.25
C THR A 896 -20.84 -4.36 -26.32
N PHE A 897 -21.98 -3.70 -26.12
CA PHE A 897 -22.50 -2.68 -27.04
C PHE A 897 -21.51 -1.52 -27.19
N TYR A 898 -20.95 -1.02 -26.09
CA TYR A 898 -19.94 0.03 -26.12
C TYR A 898 -18.66 -0.41 -26.86
N LEU A 899 -18.16 -1.60 -26.53
CA LEU A 899 -16.95 -2.17 -27.12
C LEU A 899 -17.07 -2.43 -28.63
N ARG A 900 -18.27 -2.74 -29.13
CA ARG A 900 -18.52 -2.87 -30.59
C ARG A 900 -18.01 -1.65 -31.34
N PHE A 901 -18.35 -0.45 -30.86
CA PHE A 901 -17.98 0.80 -31.53
C PHE A 901 -16.50 1.11 -31.36
N VAL A 902 -15.93 0.81 -30.18
CA VAL A 902 -14.50 1.00 -29.91
C VAL A 902 -13.63 0.09 -30.80
N MET A 903 -14.06 -1.14 -31.03
CA MET A 903 -13.26 -2.15 -31.75
C MET A 903 -13.60 -2.27 -33.24
N GLY A 904 -14.67 -1.60 -33.71
CA GLY A 904 -15.09 -1.57 -35.11
C GLY A 904 -15.52 -2.93 -35.70
N SER A 905 -15.71 -3.97 -34.87
CA SER A 905 -16.01 -5.33 -35.33
C SER A 905 -16.89 -6.10 -34.34
N TRP A 906 -17.98 -6.69 -34.86
CA TRP A 906 -18.88 -7.53 -34.08
C TRP A 906 -18.21 -8.82 -33.58
N GLY A 907 -17.34 -9.42 -34.41
CA GLY A 907 -16.62 -10.65 -34.02
C GLY A 907 -15.68 -10.45 -32.84
N ARG A 908 -15.00 -9.29 -32.76
CA ARG A 908 -14.12 -8.96 -31.63
C ARG A 908 -14.93 -8.69 -30.36
N ALA A 909 -16.07 -8.00 -30.48
CA ALA A 909 -16.96 -7.73 -29.37
C ALA A 909 -17.60 -9.00 -28.81
N ALA A 910 -17.97 -9.95 -29.69
CA ALA A 910 -18.52 -11.24 -29.29
C ALA A 910 -17.51 -12.09 -28.48
N GLY A 911 -16.24 -12.12 -28.88
CA GLY A 911 -15.19 -12.80 -28.12
C GLY A 911 -15.00 -12.22 -26.71
N PHE A 912 -15.07 -10.90 -26.60
CA PHE A 912 -15.01 -10.22 -25.30
C PHE A 912 -16.25 -10.49 -24.43
N CYS A 913 -17.44 -10.44 -25.02
CA CYS A 913 -18.70 -10.80 -24.34
C CYS A 913 -18.65 -12.22 -23.76
N ALA A 914 -18.12 -13.18 -24.52
CA ALA A 914 -17.97 -14.56 -24.06
C ALA A 914 -17.01 -14.66 -22.85
N ALA A 915 -15.88 -13.96 -22.89
CA ALA A 915 -14.93 -13.92 -21.77
C ALA A 915 -15.54 -13.28 -20.52
N LEU A 916 -16.25 -12.15 -20.66
CA LEU A 916 -16.91 -11.48 -19.54
C LEU A 916 -18.03 -12.35 -18.95
N THR A 917 -18.81 -13.02 -19.81
CA THR A 917 -19.86 -13.96 -19.39
C THR A 917 -19.27 -15.13 -18.60
N ALA A 918 -18.16 -15.71 -19.05
CA ALA A 918 -17.47 -16.77 -18.33
C ALA A 918 -16.96 -16.30 -16.96
N LEU A 919 -16.43 -15.07 -16.88
CA LEU A 919 -15.98 -14.48 -15.62
C LEU A 919 -17.14 -14.25 -14.64
N TYR A 920 -18.28 -13.71 -15.11
CA TYR A 920 -19.50 -13.56 -14.30
C TYR A 920 -20.08 -14.91 -13.88
N ALA A 921 -20.05 -15.94 -14.73
CA ALA A 921 -20.50 -17.28 -14.38
C ALA A 921 -19.60 -17.91 -13.30
N ALA A 922 -18.28 -17.73 -13.41
CA ALA A 922 -17.34 -18.18 -12.40
C ALA A 922 -17.53 -17.47 -11.05
N LEU A 923 -17.75 -16.14 -11.08
CA LEU A 923 -18.08 -15.37 -9.88
C LEU A 923 -19.37 -15.89 -9.23
N TYR A 924 -20.42 -16.17 -10.00
CA TYR A 924 -21.67 -16.75 -9.47
C TYR A 924 -21.44 -18.10 -8.76
N GLY A 925 -20.64 -18.98 -9.37
CA GLY A 925 -20.25 -20.25 -8.75
C GLY A 925 -19.49 -20.06 -7.43
N LEU A 926 -18.65 -19.02 -7.35
CA LEU A 926 -17.90 -18.68 -6.15
C LEU A 926 -18.82 -18.11 -5.05
N LEU A 927 -19.84 -17.34 -5.41
CA LEU A 927 -20.81 -16.77 -4.47
C LEU A 927 -21.69 -17.84 -3.81
N ILE A 928 -22.17 -18.81 -4.60
CA ILE A 928 -23.02 -19.91 -4.09
C ILE A 928 -22.22 -20.91 -3.24
N SER A 929 -20.92 -21.04 -3.50
CA SER A 929 -20.08 -22.02 -2.84
C SER A 929 -19.62 -21.56 -1.46
N GLU A 930 -20.40 -21.83 -0.42
CA GLU A 930 -20.07 -21.46 0.96
C GLU A 930 -18.77 -22.13 1.45
N ASN A 931 -18.63 -23.44 1.23
CA ASN A 931 -17.52 -24.22 1.81
C ASN A 931 -16.29 -24.30 0.91
N ASN A 932 -16.41 -24.02 -0.40
CA ASN A 932 -15.31 -24.17 -1.36
C ASN A 932 -14.91 -22.85 -2.03
N ALA A 933 -15.33 -21.69 -1.52
CA ALA A 933 -15.03 -20.39 -2.12
C ALA A 933 -13.54 -20.18 -2.37
N LEU A 934 -12.67 -20.55 -1.41
CA LEU A 934 -11.22 -20.41 -1.54
C LEU A 934 -10.65 -21.30 -2.65
N VAL A 935 -11.11 -22.55 -2.76
CA VAL A 935 -10.67 -23.52 -3.78
C VAL A 935 -11.13 -23.09 -5.17
N LEU A 936 -12.39 -22.67 -5.30
CA LEU A 936 -12.92 -22.14 -6.56
C LEU A 936 -12.20 -20.85 -6.98
N GLY A 937 -11.91 -19.97 -6.03
CA GLY A 937 -11.18 -18.72 -6.28
C GLY A 937 -9.75 -18.96 -6.74
N SER A 938 -9.02 -19.87 -6.09
CA SER A 938 -7.65 -20.21 -6.48
C SER A 938 -7.59 -20.93 -7.83
N LEU A 939 -8.52 -21.86 -8.11
CA LEU A 939 -8.66 -22.51 -9.42
C LEU A 939 -9.01 -21.51 -10.52
N LEU A 940 -9.89 -20.54 -10.25
CA LEU A 940 -10.23 -19.47 -11.19
C LEU A 940 -9.02 -18.60 -11.51
N LEU A 941 -8.30 -18.12 -10.50
CA LEU A 941 -7.08 -17.33 -10.67
C LEU A 941 -6.00 -18.11 -11.42
N PHE A 942 -5.81 -19.39 -11.09
CA PHE A 942 -4.88 -20.27 -11.78
C PHE A 942 -5.25 -20.46 -13.24
N GLY A 943 -6.53 -20.74 -13.54
CA GLY A 943 -7.03 -20.90 -14.90
C GLY A 943 -6.90 -19.62 -15.74
N VAL A 944 -7.17 -18.46 -15.14
CA VAL A 944 -6.99 -17.16 -15.79
C VAL A 944 -5.52 -16.89 -16.04
N LEU A 945 -4.63 -17.16 -15.07
CA LEU A 945 -3.19 -17.03 -15.26
C LEU A 945 -2.69 -17.95 -16.39
N ALA A 946 -3.13 -19.20 -16.43
CA ALA A 946 -2.80 -20.14 -17.50
C ALA A 946 -3.29 -19.64 -18.86
N ALA A 947 -4.52 -19.10 -18.94
CA ALA A 947 -5.04 -18.50 -20.16
C ALA A 947 -4.22 -17.28 -20.61
N VAL A 948 -3.83 -16.42 -19.67
CA VAL A 948 -2.94 -15.28 -19.94
C VAL A 948 -1.58 -15.76 -20.45
N MET A 949 -0.98 -16.78 -19.85
CA MET A 949 0.28 -17.38 -20.30
C MET A 949 0.19 -17.96 -21.71
N ILE A 950 -0.91 -18.66 -22.04
CA ILE A 950 -1.13 -19.23 -23.37
C ILE A 950 -1.34 -18.12 -24.40
N ALA A 951 -2.18 -17.13 -24.08
CA ALA A 951 -2.49 -16.02 -24.97
C ALA A 951 -1.26 -15.14 -25.24
N THR A 952 -0.39 -14.96 -24.24
CA THR A 952 0.83 -14.16 -24.37
C THR A 952 2.03 -14.91 -24.96
N ARG A 953 1.94 -16.24 -25.16
CA ARG A 953 3.04 -17.06 -25.71
C ARG A 953 3.59 -16.56 -27.04
N LYS A 954 2.74 -15.99 -27.89
CA LYS A 954 3.12 -15.48 -29.22
C LYS A 954 3.32 -13.96 -29.25
N VAL A 955 3.25 -13.29 -28.10
CA VAL A 955 3.46 -11.86 -27.99
C VAL A 955 4.96 -11.59 -27.91
N ASP A 956 5.46 -10.80 -28.86
CA ASP A 956 6.83 -10.31 -28.82
C ASP A 956 6.93 -9.13 -27.85
N TRP A 957 7.20 -9.45 -26.58
CA TRP A 957 7.35 -8.47 -25.51
C TRP A 957 8.46 -7.44 -25.77
N TYR A 958 9.45 -7.77 -26.62
CA TYR A 958 10.52 -6.86 -27.00
C TYR A 958 10.11 -5.88 -28.12
N GLN A 959 9.17 -6.27 -28.99
CA GLN A 959 8.56 -5.35 -29.96
C GLN A 959 7.56 -4.37 -29.34
N LEU A 960 6.88 -4.72 -28.25
CA LEU A 960 6.01 -3.76 -27.54
C LEU A 960 6.77 -2.56 -26.95
N GLY A 961 8.10 -2.70 -26.77
CA GLY A 961 9.01 -1.65 -26.35
C GLY A 961 9.75 -0.92 -27.48
N LYS A 962 9.61 -1.37 -28.74
CA LYS A 962 10.16 -0.75 -29.96
C LYS A 962 9.02 -0.10 -30.75
#